data_AF-A0A5N8UKS5-F1
#
_entry.id   AF-A0A5N8UKS5-F1
#
_cell.length_a   1.000
_cell.length_b   1.000
_cell.length_c   1.000
_cell.angle_alpha   90.00
_cell.angle_beta   90.00
_cell.angle_gamma   90.00
#
_symmetry.space_group_name_H-M   'P 1'
#
loop_
_entity.id
_entity.type
_entity.pdbx_description
1 polymer ?
#
loop_
_entity_poly.entity_id
_entity_poly.type
_entity_poly.pdbx_seq_one_letter_code
_entity_poly.pdbx_strand_id
1 'polypeptide(L)'
;MNIGRFLYRLNGLRLLPLVMISLLFCGLSQASPSSQLCQSQIDKTKHDPILKSRIFGDLVQSNLAVIYKDNASYQADFKSPGELLSDGKVGRITDKWLGYFCDEFNQASKESSNSDFVANMLSSLVTVAQLTDNYPLWRQALASDEFQLWLSQQIKLKLISEPTCSGLPACYGTPIQLHSIFDKYYLQEQEQVVADPSYYTPPVKIEDNYYLLDSNDIETLTSWSEQGGLLQAATTKTFKTDSDIGAVLTPILTSLIGDLGSDTMESELALLVTVTPAQYKVTKTKDSATDTKSTDTKSVENQVETKAADKSSAESSVQPASVTTKQLVKPASYAVNSEAITQLYQRYSIVSLSSDQLKLLTPLADQSFANLYLFQVALKDLLLANSASTQLKSQGLSDLYQVAKKQGKVPTEVNNPLQWNATPGCGCADNIALEGLNTRFYYGFYQYWQENELTIDYSKLTRLAYFSASIQGNKVTTPPNWQADKPNSQFIVNAHNHRVKVDLVFSNGQLQSSGEEVSILFNDDLIDQIVTTVKTPLRGYAINKFKPIMSLGTSPKRTMADGVTLNLDLRSLKTVADFEMFIRFIKKLKQQLYLSEKTDMAGIEDPYYLNILVPAYDLIDNSSSFYTIDNLNRIEPYINLFIMNFDSLAISEQQSINEQAIDNKGVSELVAESGSVNSNEQVSSSTTYKVSLLKELRTQLGDKQYSDIAGKIFNKTIPLINVDDKFQELEQVLNYSKWSYLGAAFWSYPLSSEVSELINSTYFVSEEVEFSALVPAVTLATKVCNTLCPLRWQLRVVIYCLIGLVLIYAVASIWAFRLRQLFSRWYFLLFMLASAMFIMLVFSCDPYWKEQQQLFIFIFVLIVFAANVIRQREKNNRSNLP
;
A
#
# COMPACT_ATOMS: atom_id res chain seq x y z
N MET A 1 -0.62 57.93 48.73
CA MET A 1 -1.76 58.75 48.27
C MET A 1 -2.11 58.33 46.84
N ASN A 2 -3.39 58.34 46.51
CA ASN A 2 -4.07 57.73 45.34
C ASN A 2 -3.25 57.38 44.08
N ILE A 3 -3.32 56.09 43.77
CA ILE A 3 -3.44 55.52 42.42
C ILE A 3 -4.45 56.33 41.58
N GLY A 4 -4.15 56.60 40.31
CA GLY A 4 -5.13 57.14 39.37
C GLY A 4 -4.58 57.33 37.95
N ARG A 5 -5.31 56.83 36.94
CA ARG A 5 -5.08 57.02 35.49
C ARG A 5 -3.82 56.38 34.87
N PHE A 6 -3.84 55.06 34.63
CA PHE A 6 -3.25 54.50 33.39
C PHE A 6 -3.91 53.20 32.88
N LEU A 7 -5.22 53.00 33.10
CA LEU A 7 -5.97 51.92 32.46
C LEU A 7 -7.33 52.45 31.99
N TYR A 8 -7.51 52.53 30.67
CA TYR A 8 -8.81 52.82 30.05
C TYR A 8 -8.89 52.27 28.63
N ARG A 9 -9.05 50.95 28.47
CA ARG A 9 -9.61 50.32 27.26
C ARG A 9 -10.10 48.89 27.54
N LEU A 10 -11.30 48.60 27.05
CA LEU A 10 -11.82 47.29 26.62
C LEU A 10 -11.83 46.13 27.65
N ASN A 11 -12.98 45.93 28.31
CA ASN A 11 -13.96 44.87 27.97
C ASN A 11 -15.05 44.72 29.05
N GLY A 12 -16.23 44.17 28.70
CA GLY A 12 -17.18 43.64 29.70
C GLY A 12 -18.68 43.86 29.46
N LEU A 13 -19.33 42.87 28.86
CA LEU A 13 -20.78 42.58 28.83
C LEU A 13 -21.57 42.86 30.15
N ARG A 14 -22.88 43.15 30.00
CA ARG A 14 -23.99 42.31 30.55
C ARG A 14 -25.38 42.65 29.96
N LEU A 15 -26.41 41.87 30.29
CA LEU A 15 -27.65 41.69 29.52
C LEU A 15 -28.96 42.14 30.24
N LEU A 16 -30.01 42.41 29.44
CA LEU A 16 -31.46 42.17 29.69
C LEU A 16 -32.15 43.01 30.81
N PRO A 17 -33.51 42.98 31.00
CA PRO A 17 -34.61 42.31 30.23
C PRO A 17 -35.93 43.13 29.99
N LEU A 18 -36.86 42.56 29.17
CA LEU A 18 -38.36 42.75 29.20
C LEU A 18 -38.93 44.17 28.80
N VAL A 19 -40.20 44.42 28.40
CA VAL A 19 -41.44 43.60 28.21
C VAL A 19 -42.43 44.21 27.16
N MET A 20 -43.30 43.38 26.55
CA MET A 20 -44.63 43.61 25.90
C MET A 20 -45.00 44.93 25.17
N ILE A 21 -45.62 44.80 23.98
CA ILE A 21 -47.07 45.03 23.74
C ILE A 21 -47.48 44.46 22.36
N SER A 22 -48.76 44.10 22.19
CA SER A 22 -49.33 43.45 21.00
C SER A 22 -50.63 44.14 20.51
N LEU A 23 -51.17 43.66 19.38
CA LEU A 23 -52.37 44.18 18.65
C LEU A 23 -52.06 45.44 17.80
N LEU A 24 -52.66 45.65 16.61
CA LEU A 24 -53.89 45.07 16.02
C LEU A 24 -53.75 44.79 14.50
N PHE A 25 -54.71 44.06 13.92
CA PHE A 25 -54.69 43.54 12.55
C PHE A 25 -55.02 44.55 11.44
N CYS A 26 -54.44 44.33 10.25
CA CYS A 26 -55.21 44.26 9.00
C CYS A 26 -54.56 43.22 8.06
N GLY A 27 -55.36 42.52 7.24
CA GLY A 27 -54.94 41.29 6.57
C GLY A 27 -54.39 41.45 5.17
N LEU A 28 -53.25 40.80 4.90
CA LEU A 28 -52.77 40.41 3.58
C LEU A 28 -52.22 38.97 3.69
N SER A 29 -52.33 38.19 2.61
CA SER A 29 -51.93 36.78 2.59
C SER A 29 -50.46 36.59 2.98
N GLN A 30 -50.20 35.68 3.92
CA GLN A 30 -48.83 35.33 4.31
C GLN A 30 -48.16 34.54 3.19
N ALA A 31 -47.32 35.21 2.39
CA ALA A 31 -46.14 34.55 1.85
C ALA A 31 -45.24 34.15 3.04
N SER A 32 -44.56 33.01 2.97
CA SER A 32 -43.69 32.57 4.07
C SER A 32 -42.53 33.56 4.29
N PRO A 33 -42.04 33.73 5.52
CA PRO A 33 -40.90 34.62 5.81
C PRO A 33 -39.58 34.17 5.15
N SER A 34 -39.51 32.93 4.62
CA SER A 34 -38.40 32.47 3.77
C SER A 34 -38.35 33.17 2.41
N SER A 35 -39.51 33.37 1.76
CA SER A 35 -39.59 33.86 0.37
C SER A 35 -39.01 35.25 0.16
N GLN A 36 -39.22 36.16 1.13
CA GLN A 36 -38.60 37.48 1.11
C GLN A 36 -37.08 37.44 1.37
N LEU A 37 -36.58 36.42 2.09
CA LEU A 37 -35.15 36.27 2.38
C LEU A 37 -34.40 35.75 1.15
N CYS A 38 -34.91 34.70 0.50
CA CYS A 38 -34.32 34.11 -0.70
C CYS A 38 -34.23 35.10 -1.86
N GLN A 39 -35.34 35.76 -2.21
CA GLN A 39 -35.33 36.76 -3.28
C GLN A 39 -34.37 37.92 -2.97
N SER A 40 -34.29 38.36 -1.70
CA SER A 40 -33.36 39.42 -1.27
C SER A 40 -31.89 39.01 -1.39
N GLN A 41 -31.52 37.76 -1.11
CA GLN A 41 -30.14 37.28 -1.29
C GLN A 41 -29.80 37.19 -2.79
N ILE A 42 -30.70 36.63 -3.61
CA ILE A 42 -30.51 36.55 -5.07
C ILE A 42 -30.37 37.95 -5.69
N ASP A 43 -31.21 38.91 -5.31
CA ASP A 43 -31.12 40.28 -5.84
C ASP A 43 -29.80 40.99 -5.47
N LYS A 44 -29.17 40.65 -4.34
CA LYS A 44 -27.81 41.13 -3.99
C LYS A 44 -26.73 40.49 -4.85
N THR A 45 -26.86 39.21 -5.19
CA THR A 45 -25.83 38.47 -5.95
C THR A 45 -25.90 38.68 -7.46
N LYS A 46 -27.01 39.20 -8.02
CA LYS A 46 -27.14 39.56 -9.46
C LYS A 46 -26.04 40.46 -10.04
N HIS A 47 -25.25 41.11 -9.21
CA HIS A 47 -24.15 41.95 -9.66
C HIS A 47 -22.82 41.19 -9.83
N ASP A 48 -22.70 40.00 -9.24
CA ASP A 48 -21.50 39.15 -9.23
C ASP A 48 -21.07 38.73 -10.65
N PRO A 49 -19.75 38.77 -10.98
CA PRO A 49 -19.25 38.34 -12.29
C PRO A 49 -19.42 36.84 -12.56
N ILE A 50 -19.44 35.98 -11.53
CA ILE A 50 -19.58 34.52 -11.67
C ILE A 50 -20.97 34.18 -12.22
N LEU A 51 -22.02 34.75 -11.60
CA LEU A 51 -23.43 34.65 -12.01
C LEU A 51 -23.72 35.18 -13.43
N LYS A 52 -22.81 36.00 -13.98
CA LYS A 52 -22.90 36.56 -15.34
C LYS A 52 -22.10 35.78 -16.38
N SER A 53 -21.34 34.76 -15.97
CA SER A 53 -20.59 33.92 -16.91
C SER A 53 -21.53 32.95 -17.62
N ARG A 54 -21.31 32.72 -18.93
CA ARG A 54 -22.18 31.84 -19.72
C ARG A 54 -22.19 30.40 -19.18
N ILE A 55 -21.01 29.90 -18.83
CA ILE A 55 -20.80 28.56 -18.26
C ILE A 55 -21.62 28.35 -16.97
N PHE A 56 -21.73 29.36 -16.11
CA PHE A 56 -22.59 29.31 -14.92
C PHE A 56 -24.07 29.30 -15.31
N GLY A 57 -24.47 30.12 -16.29
CA GLY A 57 -25.83 30.13 -16.83
C GLY A 57 -26.24 28.79 -17.41
N ASP A 58 -25.39 28.19 -18.26
CA ASP A 58 -25.58 26.86 -18.84
C ASP A 58 -25.74 25.80 -17.73
N LEU A 59 -24.88 25.81 -16.70
CA LEU A 59 -24.91 24.89 -15.55
C LEU A 59 -26.19 25.04 -14.71
N VAL A 60 -26.63 26.26 -14.42
CA VAL A 60 -27.87 26.49 -13.66
C VAL A 60 -29.10 26.09 -14.48
N GLN A 61 -29.17 26.49 -15.75
CA GLN A 61 -30.31 26.21 -16.61
C GLN A 61 -30.50 24.70 -16.85
N SER A 62 -29.41 23.97 -17.12
CA SER A 62 -29.44 22.50 -17.29
C SER A 62 -29.91 21.76 -16.03
N ASN A 63 -29.35 22.07 -14.85
CA ASN A 63 -29.76 21.42 -13.61
C ASN A 63 -31.20 21.80 -13.20
N LEU A 64 -31.63 23.06 -13.40
CA LEU A 64 -33.04 23.45 -13.22
C LEU A 64 -33.99 22.65 -14.13
N ALA A 65 -33.59 22.39 -15.38
CA ALA A 65 -34.38 21.60 -16.32
C ALA A 65 -34.54 20.13 -15.88
N VAL A 66 -33.52 19.55 -15.23
CA VAL A 66 -33.62 18.20 -14.62
C VAL A 66 -34.56 18.20 -13.41
N ILE A 67 -34.40 19.16 -12.49
CA ILE A 67 -35.17 19.23 -11.23
C ILE A 67 -36.67 19.48 -11.48
N TYR A 68 -36.99 20.29 -12.49
CA TYR A 68 -38.35 20.75 -12.78
C TYR A 68 -38.91 20.23 -14.10
N LYS A 69 -38.36 19.13 -14.65
CA LYS A 69 -38.81 18.47 -15.89
C LYS A 69 -40.33 18.26 -15.93
N ASP A 70 -40.91 17.79 -14.82
CA ASP A 70 -42.35 17.49 -14.69
C ASP A 70 -43.20 18.67 -14.21
N ASN A 71 -42.61 19.84 -13.94
CA ASN A 71 -43.34 21.00 -13.45
C ASN A 71 -44.01 21.76 -14.62
N ALA A 72 -45.34 21.73 -14.68
CA ALA A 72 -46.11 22.38 -15.75
C ALA A 72 -45.82 23.89 -15.91
N SER A 73 -45.52 24.60 -14.81
CA SER A 73 -45.15 26.03 -14.85
C SER A 73 -43.73 26.24 -15.40
N TYR A 74 -42.79 25.34 -15.09
CA TYR A 74 -41.45 25.37 -15.68
C TYR A 74 -41.52 25.11 -17.18
N GLN A 75 -42.30 24.10 -17.58
CA GLN A 75 -42.53 23.76 -18.98
C GLN A 75 -43.21 24.87 -19.79
N ALA A 76 -44.03 25.73 -19.15
CA ALA A 76 -44.62 26.91 -19.80
C ALA A 76 -43.61 28.06 -19.96
N ASP A 77 -42.81 28.33 -18.93
CA ASP A 77 -41.72 29.33 -19.01
C ASP A 77 -40.64 28.92 -20.02
N PHE A 78 -40.25 27.63 -20.05
CA PHE A 78 -39.24 27.08 -20.96
C PHE A 78 -39.67 27.16 -22.43
N LYS A 79 -40.98 27.04 -22.70
CA LYS A 79 -41.58 27.15 -24.05
C LYS A 79 -41.93 28.59 -24.44
N SER A 80 -41.60 29.57 -23.59
CA SER A 80 -41.79 30.99 -23.92
C SER A 80 -40.77 31.46 -24.97
N PRO A 81 -41.16 32.36 -25.90
CA PRO A 81 -40.29 32.75 -27.01
C PRO A 81 -39.03 33.47 -26.53
N GLY A 82 -37.86 32.91 -26.83
CA GLY A 82 -36.54 33.51 -26.57
C GLY A 82 -35.52 32.65 -25.82
N GLU A 83 -35.78 31.36 -25.58
CA GLU A 83 -34.82 30.41 -24.98
C GLU A 83 -34.27 30.84 -23.61
N LEU A 84 -35.02 31.63 -22.83
CA LEU A 84 -34.58 32.28 -21.58
C LEU A 84 -34.33 31.35 -20.37
N LEU A 85 -34.35 30.03 -20.62
CA LEU A 85 -33.99 28.94 -19.72
C LEU A 85 -33.07 27.90 -20.41
N SER A 86 -32.46 28.25 -21.55
CA SER A 86 -31.49 27.43 -22.29
C SER A 86 -30.47 28.24 -23.11
N ASP A 87 -30.42 29.56 -22.95
CA ASP A 87 -29.54 30.47 -23.69
C ASP A 87 -28.16 30.69 -23.06
N GLY A 88 -27.91 30.08 -21.90
CA GLY A 88 -26.70 30.22 -21.10
C GLY A 88 -26.62 31.52 -20.30
N LYS A 89 -27.74 32.22 -20.04
CA LYS A 89 -27.74 33.50 -19.32
C LYS A 89 -28.69 33.50 -18.13
N VAL A 90 -28.19 33.93 -16.97
CA VAL A 90 -29.02 34.18 -15.79
C VAL A 90 -29.84 35.45 -16.00
N GLY A 91 -30.94 35.31 -16.75
CA GLY A 91 -31.94 36.35 -16.99
C GLY A 91 -33.16 36.23 -16.06
N ARG A 92 -34.13 37.15 -16.21
CA ARG A 92 -35.32 37.26 -15.33
C ARG A 92 -36.12 35.95 -15.13
N ILE A 93 -36.12 35.04 -16.10
CA ILE A 93 -36.82 33.75 -15.97
C ILE A 93 -35.94 32.73 -15.21
N THR A 94 -34.62 32.71 -15.45
CA THR A 94 -33.68 31.92 -14.63
C THR A 94 -33.66 32.41 -13.18
N ASP A 95 -33.68 33.73 -12.93
CA ASP A 95 -33.84 34.35 -11.60
C ASP A 95 -35.07 33.82 -10.85
N LYS A 96 -36.23 33.74 -11.53
CA LYS A 96 -37.51 33.27 -10.96
C LYS A 96 -37.38 31.83 -10.45
N TRP A 97 -36.71 30.97 -11.21
CA TRP A 97 -36.54 29.55 -10.85
C TRP A 97 -35.42 29.31 -9.84
N LEU A 98 -34.37 30.14 -9.83
CA LEU A 98 -33.42 30.20 -8.71
C LEU A 98 -34.11 30.64 -7.40
N GLY A 99 -35.03 31.60 -7.46
CA GLY A 99 -35.85 32.00 -6.30
C GLY A 99 -36.74 30.86 -5.80
N TYR A 100 -37.47 30.22 -6.70
CA TYR A 100 -38.32 29.06 -6.38
C TYR A 100 -37.53 27.90 -5.76
N PHE A 101 -36.35 27.58 -6.32
CA PHE A 101 -35.44 26.57 -5.78
C PHE A 101 -34.88 26.94 -4.39
N CYS A 102 -34.47 28.21 -4.22
CA CYS A 102 -33.99 28.71 -2.92
C CYS A 102 -35.05 28.53 -1.83
N ASP A 103 -36.33 28.81 -2.15
CA ASP A 103 -37.45 28.65 -1.23
C ASP A 103 -37.77 27.18 -0.94
N GLU A 104 -37.84 26.34 -1.97
CA GLU A 104 -38.17 24.91 -1.84
C GLU A 104 -37.18 24.15 -0.94
N PHE A 105 -35.91 24.55 -0.95
CA PHE A 105 -34.83 23.97 -0.13
C PHE A 105 -34.32 24.91 0.99
N ASN A 106 -35.03 26.00 1.28
CA ASN A 106 -34.75 26.98 2.36
C ASN A 106 -33.29 27.46 2.44
N GLN A 107 -32.65 27.71 1.30
CA GLN A 107 -31.19 27.91 1.20
C GLN A 107 -30.69 29.20 1.85
N ALA A 108 -31.46 30.30 1.79
CA ALA A 108 -31.02 31.60 2.33
C ALA A 108 -30.90 31.67 3.86
N SER A 109 -31.32 30.63 4.59
CA SER A 109 -31.40 30.64 6.06
C SER A 109 -30.10 30.35 6.81
N LYS A 110 -29.02 29.95 6.11
CA LYS A 110 -27.78 29.41 6.73
C LYS A 110 -26.50 30.21 6.44
N GLU A 111 -26.57 31.19 5.54
CA GLU A 111 -25.37 31.73 4.88
C GLU A 111 -24.79 32.99 5.54
N SER A 112 -23.45 33.04 5.64
CA SER A 112 -22.73 34.14 6.29
C SER A 112 -22.37 35.29 5.34
N SER A 113 -22.17 34.98 4.06
CA SER A 113 -21.79 35.94 3.02
C SER A 113 -22.46 35.64 1.68
N ASN A 114 -22.37 36.60 0.75
CA ASN A 114 -22.91 36.47 -0.60
C ASN A 114 -22.20 35.37 -1.41
N SER A 115 -20.89 35.15 -1.20
CA SER A 115 -20.13 34.10 -1.89
C SER A 115 -20.49 32.71 -1.41
N ASP A 116 -20.66 32.52 -0.10
CA ASP A 116 -21.08 31.25 0.49
C ASP A 116 -22.46 30.87 -0.06
N PHE A 117 -23.38 31.84 -0.13
CA PHE A 117 -24.71 31.66 -0.71
C PHE A 117 -24.65 31.22 -2.19
N VAL A 118 -23.78 31.79 -3.03
CA VAL A 118 -23.66 31.34 -4.44
C VAL A 118 -23.07 29.93 -4.54
N ALA A 119 -22.06 29.60 -3.73
CA ALA A 119 -21.43 28.28 -3.72
C ALA A 119 -22.39 27.19 -3.21
N ASN A 120 -23.07 27.43 -2.09
CA ASN A 120 -24.05 26.49 -1.52
C ASN A 120 -25.31 26.39 -2.39
N MET A 121 -25.73 27.48 -3.06
CA MET A 121 -26.79 27.43 -4.07
C MET A 121 -26.42 26.46 -5.21
N LEU A 122 -25.24 26.62 -5.82
CA LEU A 122 -24.77 25.72 -6.88
C LEU A 122 -24.67 24.27 -6.42
N SER A 123 -24.02 24.03 -5.28
CA SER A 123 -23.84 22.68 -4.73
C SER A 123 -25.20 22.00 -4.53
N SER A 124 -26.15 22.70 -3.89
CA SER A 124 -27.52 22.21 -3.72
C SER A 124 -28.23 21.95 -5.05
N LEU A 125 -28.08 22.83 -6.05
CA LEU A 125 -28.74 22.68 -7.35
C LEU A 125 -28.25 21.42 -8.09
N VAL A 126 -26.94 21.15 -8.07
CA VAL A 126 -26.38 19.89 -8.60
C VAL A 126 -26.87 18.68 -7.80
N THR A 127 -26.86 18.73 -6.46
CA THR A 127 -27.33 17.62 -5.61
C THR A 127 -28.81 17.28 -5.85
N VAL A 128 -29.71 18.26 -6.02
CA VAL A 128 -31.13 17.98 -6.29
C VAL A 128 -31.35 17.50 -7.73
N ALA A 129 -30.54 17.95 -8.69
CA ALA A 129 -30.59 17.40 -10.04
C ALA A 129 -30.20 15.92 -10.05
N GLN A 130 -29.10 15.55 -9.39
CA GLN A 130 -28.68 14.15 -9.20
C GLN A 130 -29.77 13.31 -8.53
N LEU A 131 -30.36 13.79 -7.42
CA LEU A 131 -31.50 13.15 -6.75
C LEU A 131 -32.70 12.93 -7.69
N THR A 132 -32.97 13.87 -8.60
CA THR A 132 -34.12 13.84 -9.52
C THR A 132 -33.87 12.99 -10.78
N ASP A 133 -32.62 12.69 -11.09
CA ASP A 133 -32.23 11.77 -12.17
C ASP A 133 -32.10 10.33 -11.65
N ASN A 134 -31.41 10.13 -10.53
CA ASN A 134 -31.26 8.84 -9.84
C ASN A 134 -32.61 8.27 -9.39
N TYR A 135 -33.51 9.12 -8.86
CA TYR A 135 -34.76 8.70 -8.24
C TYR A 135 -35.98 9.49 -8.75
N PRO A 136 -36.43 9.32 -10.01
CA PRO A 136 -37.43 10.20 -10.65
C PRO A 136 -38.75 10.40 -9.90
N LEU A 137 -39.10 9.51 -8.96
CA LEU A 137 -40.32 9.57 -8.15
C LEU A 137 -40.10 10.06 -6.70
N TRP A 138 -38.90 10.50 -6.30
CA TRP A 138 -38.57 10.90 -4.92
C TRP A 138 -39.55 11.94 -4.34
N ARG A 139 -40.00 12.89 -5.18
CA ARG A 139 -40.98 13.92 -4.82
C ARG A 139 -42.36 13.34 -4.45
N GLN A 140 -42.73 12.19 -5.01
CA GLN A 140 -43.96 11.48 -4.70
C GLN A 140 -43.77 10.58 -3.47
N ALA A 141 -42.62 9.90 -3.38
CA ALA A 141 -42.26 9.07 -2.22
C ALA A 141 -42.19 9.88 -0.91
N LEU A 142 -41.76 11.15 -0.93
CA LEU A 142 -41.86 12.04 0.26
C LEU A 142 -43.29 12.12 0.84
N ALA A 143 -44.32 11.87 0.04
CA ALA A 143 -45.71 11.90 0.46
C ALA A 143 -46.35 10.50 0.60
N SER A 144 -45.60 9.40 0.46
CA SER A 144 -46.13 8.04 0.61
C SER A 144 -46.13 7.57 2.07
N ASP A 145 -47.18 6.85 2.46
CA ASP A 145 -47.27 6.24 3.80
C ASP A 145 -46.12 5.25 4.07
N GLU A 146 -45.64 4.60 3.02
CA GLU A 146 -44.52 3.63 3.05
C GLU A 146 -43.19 4.30 3.44
N PHE A 147 -42.85 5.44 2.79
CA PHE A 147 -41.67 6.23 3.14
C PHE A 147 -41.76 6.80 4.55
N GLN A 148 -42.93 7.31 4.97
CA GLN A 148 -43.10 7.83 6.34
C GLN A 148 -43.01 6.72 7.38
N LEU A 149 -43.55 5.52 7.10
CA LEU A 149 -43.45 4.36 7.98
C LEU A 149 -42.01 3.85 8.09
N TRP A 150 -41.29 3.72 6.97
CA TRP A 150 -39.85 3.41 6.96
C TRP A 150 -39.03 4.45 7.74
N LEU A 151 -39.23 5.73 7.47
CA LEU A 151 -38.51 6.83 8.11
C LEU A 151 -38.72 6.82 9.64
N SER A 152 -39.94 6.52 10.11
CA SER A 152 -40.23 6.36 11.54
C SER A 152 -39.42 5.23 12.20
N GLN A 153 -39.13 4.15 11.49
CA GLN A 153 -38.28 3.05 11.98
C GLN A 153 -36.80 3.49 12.04
N GLN A 154 -36.30 4.16 11.01
CA GLN A 154 -34.92 4.68 10.97
C GLN A 154 -34.66 5.72 12.06
N ILE A 155 -35.64 6.59 12.34
CA ILE A 155 -35.63 7.53 13.47
C ILE A 155 -35.58 6.78 14.81
N LYS A 156 -36.43 5.75 14.99
CA LYS A 156 -36.45 4.92 16.21
C LYS A 156 -35.13 4.18 16.45
N LEU A 157 -34.44 3.79 15.38
CA LEU A 157 -33.09 3.22 15.40
C LEU A 157 -31.97 4.27 15.55
N LYS A 158 -32.30 5.57 15.55
CA LYS A 158 -31.39 6.73 15.59
C LYS A 158 -30.42 6.82 14.39
N LEU A 159 -30.82 6.27 13.24
CA LEU A 159 -30.04 6.25 12.00
C LEU A 159 -30.34 7.45 11.08
N ILE A 160 -31.45 8.16 11.34
CA ILE A 160 -31.86 9.41 10.70
C ILE A 160 -32.42 10.34 11.79
N SER A 161 -32.21 11.65 11.68
CA SER A 161 -32.78 12.66 12.58
C SER A 161 -34.26 12.95 12.28
N GLU A 162 -35.05 13.25 13.30
CA GLU A 162 -36.44 13.70 13.11
C GLU A 162 -36.52 14.94 12.20
N PRO A 163 -37.36 14.93 11.16
CA PRO A 163 -37.53 16.07 10.27
C PRO A 163 -38.26 17.23 10.98
N THR A 164 -37.97 18.47 10.59
CA THR A 164 -38.49 19.68 11.27
C THR A 164 -39.95 19.99 10.92
N CYS A 165 -40.49 19.32 9.90
CA CYS A 165 -41.87 19.38 9.42
C CYS A 165 -42.13 18.15 8.51
N SER A 166 -43.24 18.12 7.78
CA SER A 166 -43.56 17.02 6.84
C SER A 166 -43.92 17.52 5.44
N GLY A 167 -43.70 16.68 4.42
CA GLY A 167 -44.21 16.88 3.07
C GLY A 167 -43.50 17.91 2.18
N LEU A 168 -42.50 18.66 2.71
CA LEU A 168 -41.66 19.58 1.92
C LEU A 168 -40.19 19.15 1.95
N PRO A 169 -39.42 19.28 0.86
CA PRO A 169 -38.01 18.84 0.81
C PRO A 169 -37.13 19.44 1.92
N ALA A 170 -37.28 20.74 2.21
CA ALA A 170 -36.56 21.44 3.28
C ALA A 170 -36.80 20.90 4.70
N CYS A 171 -37.86 20.12 4.94
CA CYS A 171 -38.13 19.51 6.25
C CYS A 171 -37.12 18.40 6.61
N TYR A 172 -36.52 17.76 5.60
CA TYR A 172 -35.67 16.58 5.74
C TYR A 172 -34.16 16.91 5.78
N GLY A 173 -33.81 18.20 5.88
CA GLY A 173 -32.44 18.67 6.08
C GLY A 173 -31.90 19.55 4.94
N THR A 174 -30.59 19.49 4.69
CA THR A 174 -30.00 20.01 3.44
C THR A 174 -30.31 19.07 2.27
N PRO A 175 -30.17 19.52 1.01
CA PRO A 175 -30.27 18.64 -0.16
C PRO A 175 -29.38 17.39 -0.11
N ILE A 176 -28.18 17.49 0.47
CA ILE A 176 -27.27 16.35 0.69
C ILE A 176 -27.88 15.36 1.70
N GLN A 177 -28.48 15.84 2.79
CA GLN A 177 -29.17 14.98 3.75
C GLN A 177 -30.40 14.31 3.11
N LEU A 178 -31.21 15.06 2.36
CA LEU A 178 -32.35 14.54 1.61
C LEU A 178 -31.94 13.47 0.59
N HIS A 179 -30.85 13.68 -0.17
CA HIS A 179 -30.30 12.66 -1.07
C HIS A 179 -29.93 11.39 -0.28
N SER A 180 -29.16 11.53 0.82
CA SER A 180 -28.74 10.40 1.67
C SER A 180 -29.88 9.64 2.36
N ILE A 181 -31.06 10.25 2.45
CA ILE A 181 -32.28 9.58 2.95
C ILE A 181 -32.91 8.74 1.82
N PHE A 182 -32.95 9.25 0.59
CA PHE A 182 -33.46 8.52 -0.56
C PHE A 182 -32.53 7.41 -1.05
N ASP A 183 -31.22 7.59 -0.97
CA ASP A 183 -30.23 6.53 -1.19
C ASP A 183 -30.57 5.32 -0.30
N LYS A 184 -30.72 5.55 1.01
CA LYS A 184 -31.07 4.50 1.99
C LYS A 184 -32.45 3.90 1.77
N TYR A 185 -33.43 4.70 1.34
CA TYR A 185 -34.80 4.22 1.10
C TYR A 185 -34.83 3.25 -0.10
N TYR A 186 -34.36 3.70 -1.26
CA TYR A 186 -34.45 2.91 -2.50
C TYR A 186 -33.43 1.77 -2.59
N LEU A 187 -32.28 1.85 -1.90
CA LEU A 187 -31.38 0.70 -1.78
C LEU A 187 -32.00 -0.43 -0.95
N GLN A 188 -32.87 -0.12 0.03
CA GLN A 188 -33.48 -1.14 0.89
C GLN A 188 -34.68 -1.87 0.24
N GLU A 189 -35.33 -1.26 -0.76
CA GLU A 189 -36.32 -1.96 -1.60
C GLU A 189 -35.70 -3.10 -2.43
N GLN A 190 -34.38 -3.09 -2.67
CA GLN A 190 -33.67 -4.16 -3.39
C GLN A 190 -33.27 -5.37 -2.53
N GLU A 191 -33.41 -5.30 -1.20
CA GLU A 191 -32.99 -6.38 -0.28
C GLU A 191 -34.05 -7.47 -0.03
N GLN A 192 -35.30 -7.29 -0.47
CA GLN A 192 -36.38 -8.26 -0.19
C GLN A 192 -36.54 -9.33 -1.28
N VAL A 193 -35.79 -10.42 -1.15
CA VAL A 193 -36.29 -11.73 -0.65
C VAL A 193 -35.17 -12.77 -0.80
N VAL A 194 -34.48 -13.04 0.31
CA VAL A 194 -33.86 -14.35 0.56
C VAL A 194 -34.37 -14.78 1.94
N ALA A 195 -35.09 -15.90 2.00
CA ALA A 195 -35.61 -16.41 3.26
C ALA A 195 -34.48 -16.99 4.10
N ASP A 196 -34.33 -16.52 5.35
CA ASP A 196 -33.35 -16.96 6.34
C ASP A 196 -33.31 -18.49 6.48
N PRO A 197 -32.22 -19.15 6.05
CA PRO A 197 -31.92 -20.52 6.41
C PRO A 197 -30.86 -20.51 7.51
N SER A 198 -31.24 -20.96 8.72
CA SER A 198 -30.34 -21.05 9.88
C SER A 198 -29.26 -22.13 9.71
N TYR A 199 -28.32 -21.88 8.80
CA TYR A 199 -27.11 -22.68 8.65
C TYR A 199 -26.13 -22.33 9.76
N TYR A 200 -25.93 -23.30 10.65
CA TYR A 200 -24.79 -23.36 11.55
C TYR A 200 -23.53 -23.53 10.69
N THR A 201 -22.93 -22.43 10.22
CA THR A 201 -21.69 -22.50 9.45
C THR A 201 -20.60 -23.11 10.34
N PRO A 202 -20.00 -24.26 9.95
CA PRO A 202 -18.92 -24.82 10.73
C PRO A 202 -17.74 -23.82 10.70
N PRO A 203 -17.01 -23.63 11.82
CA PRO A 203 -15.93 -22.66 11.87
C PRO A 203 -14.92 -22.96 10.76
N VAL A 204 -14.70 -21.98 9.88
CA VAL A 204 -13.74 -22.07 8.78
C VAL A 204 -12.40 -22.51 9.36
N LYS A 205 -11.97 -23.72 8.99
CA LYS A 205 -10.63 -24.21 9.36
C LYS A 205 -9.60 -23.42 8.57
N ILE A 206 -9.15 -22.31 9.15
CA ILE A 206 -7.86 -21.73 8.82
C ILE A 206 -6.82 -22.81 9.14
N GLU A 207 -6.35 -23.52 8.10
CA GLU A 207 -5.20 -24.39 8.23
C GLU A 207 -3.98 -23.50 8.54
N ASP A 208 -3.47 -23.56 9.77
CA ASP A 208 -2.13 -23.07 10.10
C ASP A 208 -1.15 -23.77 9.13
N ASN A 209 -0.72 -23.04 8.11
CA ASN A 209 0.28 -23.43 7.12
C ASN A 209 1.37 -22.35 7.09
N TYR A 210 2.57 -22.74 6.71
CA TYR A 210 3.69 -21.84 6.47
C TYR A 210 4.48 -22.33 5.25
N TYR A 211 5.42 -21.51 4.79
CA TYR A 211 6.27 -21.83 3.64
C TYR A 211 7.73 -21.82 4.08
N LEU A 212 8.46 -22.88 3.76
CA LEU A 212 9.84 -23.12 4.17
C LEU A 212 10.47 -24.07 3.14
N LEU A 213 11.63 -23.69 2.59
CA LEU A 213 12.50 -24.62 1.88
C LEU A 213 13.52 -25.16 2.88
N ASP A 214 13.24 -26.32 3.47
CA ASP A 214 14.16 -26.97 4.40
C ASP A 214 15.27 -27.73 3.65
N SER A 215 16.33 -28.11 4.36
CA SER A 215 17.48 -28.81 3.79
C SER A 215 17.12 -30.04 2.93
N ASN A 216 16.06 -30.79 3.26
CA ASN A 216 15.62 -31.96 2.47
C ASN A 216 14.92 -31.53 1.16
N ASP A 217 14.21 -30.40 1.16
CA ASP A 217 13.64 -29.83 -0.06
C ASP A 217 14.75 -29.39 -1.02
N ILE A 218 15.81 -28.76 -0.49
CA ILE A 218 16.97 -28.34 -1.28
C ILE A 218 17.72 -29.56 -1.85
N GLU A 219 17.91 -30.64 -1.08
CA GLU A 219 18.46 -31.91 -1.60
C GLU A 219 17.55 -32.53 -2.68
N THR A 220 16.24 -32.50 -2.48
CA THR A 220 15.25 -33.02 -3.46
C THR A 220 15.27 -32.22 -4.77
N LEU A 221 15.27 -30.88 -4.68
CA LEU A 221 15.40 -29.98 -5.82
C LEU A 221 16.76 -30.12 -6.52
N THR A 222 17.83 -30.45 -5.77
CA THR A 222 19.16 -30.77 -6.35
C THR A 222 19.07 -32.05 -7.18
N SER A 223 18.53 -33.14 -6.61
CA SER A 223 18.31 -34.41 -7.31
C SER A 223 17.48 -34.22 -8.59
N TRP A 224 16.35 -33.52 -8.49
CA TRP A 224 15.50 -33.22 -9.66
C TRP A 224 16.21 -32.39 -10.73
N SER A 225 17.08 -31.44 -10.35
CA SER A 225 17.88 -30.66 -11.29
C SER A 225 18.90 -31.53 -12.04
N GLU A 226 19.63 -32.38 -11.32
CA GLU A 226 20.64 -33.28 -11.92
C GLU A 226 19.98 -34.35 -12.83
N GLN A 227 18.97 -35.05 -12.32
CA GLN A 227 18.26 -36.09 -13.07
C GLN A 227 17.48 -35.52 -14.25
N GLY A 228 16.88 -34.34 -14.09
CA GLY A 228 16.24 -33.60 -15.19
C GLY A 228 17.24 -33.21 -16.28
N GLY A 229 18.47 -32.83 -15.90
CA GLY A 229 19.57 -32.60 -16.84
C GLY A 229 19.97 -33.87 -17.62
N LEU A 230 20.05 -35.02 -16.95
CA LEU A 230 20.32 -36.31 -17.59
C LEU A 230 19.18 -36.75 -18.53
N LEU A 231 17.94 -36.56 -18.12
CA LEU A 231 16.73 -36.87 -18.91
C LEU A 231 16.66 -35.98 -20.17
N GLN A 232 16.92 -34.68 -20.02
CA GLN A 232 16.98 -33.75 -21.14
C GLN A 232 18.14 -34.12 -22.10
N ALA A 233 19.30 -34.50 -21.58
CA ALA A 233 20.41 -34.97 -22.40
C ALA A 233 20.10 -36.28 -23.16
N ALA A 234 19.21 -37.13 -22.63
CA ALA A 234 18.77 -38.35 -23.31
C ALA A 234 17.89 -38.06 -24.55
N THR A 235 17.15 -36.93 -24.60
CA THR A 235 16.38 -36.52 -25.80
C THR A 235 17.25 -36.29 -27.04
N THR A 236 18.53 -35.95 -26.85
CA THR A 236 19.49 -35.73 -27.95
C THR A 236 20.07 -37.01 -28.53
N LYS A 237 19.76 -38.18 -27.93
CA LYS A 237 20.33 -39.48 -28.27
C LYS A 237 19.28 -40.37 -28.95
N THR A 238 19.75 -41.29 -29.79
CA THR A 238 18.93 -42.35 -30.37
C THR A 238 19.52 -43.72 -30.02
N PHE A 239 18.65 -44.65 -29.67
CA PHE A 239 18.99 -45.96 -29.10
C PHE A 239 18.59 -47.08 -30.08
N LYS A 240 19.32 -48.21 -30.03
CA LYS A 240 19.19 -49.31 -30.98
C LYS A 240 18.22 -50.40 -30.53
N THR A 241 18.09 -50.58 -29.22
CA THR A 241 17.18 -51.55 -28.60
C THR A 241 16.42 -50.90 -27.45
N ASP A 242 15.33 -51.56 -27.06
CA ASP A 242 14.50 -51.23 -25.90
C ASP A 242 15.32 -51.28 -24.60
N SER A 243 16.14 -52.32 -24.44
CA SER A 243 17.05 -52.46 -23.29
C SER A 243 18.10 -51.35 -23.18
N ASP A 244 18.57 -50.80 -24.31
CA ASP A 244 19.56 -49.70 -24.28
C ASP A 244 18.95 -48.40 -23.75
N ILE A 245 17.69 -48.13 -24.06
CA ILE A 245 16.98 -46.92 -23.61
C ILE A 245 16.41 -47.09 -22.20
N GLY A 246 15.87 -48.27 -21.87
CA GLY A 246 15.45 -48.64 -20.52
C GLY A 246 16.60 -48.55 -19.51
N ALA A 247 17.76 -49.13 -19.82
CA ALA A 247 18.94 -49.07 -18.94
C ALA A 247 19.47 -47.65 -18.66
N VAL A 248 19.08 -46.65 -19.47
CA VAL A 248 19.38 -45.23 -19.21
C VAL A 248 18.22 -44.55 -18.48
N LEU A 249 16.97 -44.82 -18.84
CA LEU A 249 15.80 -44.14 -18.28
C LEU A 249 15.38 -44.66 -16.89
N THR A 250 15.40 -45.98 -16.65
CA THR A 250 14.97 -46.56 -15.36
C THR A 250 15.66 -45.92 -14.14
N PRO A 251 17.00 -45.81 -14.05
CA PRO A 251 17.63 -45.20 -12.87
C PRO A 251 17.31 -43.71 -12.72
N ILE A 252 17.09 -42.99 -13.83
CA ILE A 252 16.67 -41.58 -13.80
C ILE A 252 15.25 -41.45 -13.25
N LEU A 253 14.30 -42.31 -13.68
CA LEU A 253 12.95 -42.32 -13.13
C LEU A 253 12.96 -42.70 -11.65
N THR A 254 13.63 -43.78 -11.24
CA THR A 254 13.72 -44.18 -9.83
C THR A 254 14.26 -43.06 -8.94
N SER A 255 15.17 -42.22 -9.45
CA SER A 255 15.71 -41.05 -8.73
C SER A 255 14.84 -39.79 -8.80
N LEU A 256 13.84 -39.73 -9.69
CA LEU A 256 12.89 -38.61 -9.82
C LEU A 256 11.58 -38.84 -9.06
N ILE A 257 10.99 -40.05 -9.21
CA ILE A 257 9.63 -40.40 -8.73
C ILE A 257 9.62 -41.54 -7.70
N GLY A 258 10.80 -42.01 -7.27
CA GLY A 258 10.96 -43.07 -6.28
C GLY A 258 10.85 -44.48 -6.86
N ASP A 259 10.89 -45.47 -5.98
CA ASP A 259 10.75 -46.88 -6.34
C ASP A 259 9.27 -47.21 -6.64
N LEU A 260 8.99 -47.60 -7.88
CA LEU A 260 7.66 -47.99 -8.34
C LEU A 260 7.63 -49.49 -8.62
N GLY A 261 6.45 -50.11 -8.41
CA GLY A 261 6.23 -51.48 -8.84
C GLY A 261 6.52 -51.68 -10.33
N SER A 262 7.08 -52.83 -10.70
CA SER A 262 7.57 -53.18 -12.05
C SER A 262 6.63 -52.70 -13.16
N ASP A 263 5.36 -53.06 -13.03
CA ASP A 263 4.31 -52.87 -14.03
C ASP A 263 3.99 -51.37 -14.22
N THR A 264 4.18 -50.57 -13.17
CA THR A 264 4.03 -49.10 -13.21
C THR A 264 5.26 -48.43 -13.82
N MET A 265 6.47 -48.92 -13.50
CA MET A 265 7.72 -48.43 -14.09
C MET A 265 7.78 -48.70 -15.61
N GLU A 266 7.39 -49.89 -16.06
CA GLU A 266 7.27 -50.20 -17.49
C GLU A 266 6.23 -49.29 -18.19
N SER A 267 5.11 -49.00 -17.53
CA SER A 267 4.07 -48.08 -18.05
C SER A 267 4.59 -46.65 -18.26
N GLU A 268 5.31 -46.09 -17.29
CA GLU A 268 5.88 -44.72 -17.45
C GLU A 268 7.03 -44.68 -18.47
N LEU A 269 7.87 -45.72 -18.53
CA LEU A 269 8.91 -45.84 -19.56
C LEU A 269 8.29 -45.90 -20.98
N ALA A 270 7.20 -46.66 -21.15
CA ALA A 270 6.50 -46.77 -22.43
C ALA A 270 5.88 -45.43 -22.90
N LEU A 271 5.49 -44.55 -21.97
CA LEU A 271 4.98 -43.20 -22.29
C LEU A 271 6.09 -42.22 -22.70
N LEU A 272 7.31 -42.41 -22.20
CA LEU A 272 8.47 -41.55 -22.51
C LEU A 272 9.19 -41.90 -23.82
N VAL A 273 8.99 -43.11 -24.37
CA VAL A 273 9.77 -43.63 -25.51
C VAL A 273 9.00 -43.58 -26.83
N THR A 274 9.53 -42.84 -27.80
CA THR A 274 9.06 -42.84 -29.20
C THR A 274 9.82 -43.90 -30.00
N VAL A 275 9.08 -44.90 -30.51
CA VAL A 275 9.63 -45.93 -31.41
C VAL A 275 9.45 -45.52 -32.86
N THR A 276 10.54 -45.23 -33.57
CA THR A 276 10.50 -45.10 -35.03
C THR A 276 10.49 -46.50 -35.66
N PRO A 277 9.42 -46.94 -36.35
CA PRO A 277 9.34 -48.29 -36.90
C PRO A 277 10.35 -48.51 -38.03
N ALA A 278 10.90 -49.72 -38.07
CA ALA A 278 11.85 -50.13 -39.09
C ALA A 278 11.27 -50.00 -40.52
N GLN A 279 12.04 -49.45 -41.45
CA GLN A 279 11.60 -49.29 -42.83
C GLN A 279 11.96 -50.50 -43.69
N TYR A 280 10.96 -51.01 -44.41
CA TYR A 280 11.07 -52.17 -45.30
C TYR A 280 10.83 -51.76 -46.75
N LYS A 281 11.75 -52.11 -47.65
CA LYS A 281 11.52 -52.02 -49.09
C LYS A 281 10.83 -53.30 -49.56
N VAL A 282 9.64 -53.14 -50.13
CA VAL A 282 8.89 -54.23 -50.77
C VAL A 282 9.36 -54.35 -52.21
N THR A 283 10.17 -55.38 -52.49
CA THR A 283 10.60 -55.69 -53.85
C THR A 283 9.61 -56.69 -54.46
N LYS A 284 8.74 -56.22 -55.36
CA LYS A 284 7.91 -57.12 -56.17
C LYS A 284 8.74 -57.70 -57.30
N THR A 285 9.22 -58.93 -57.14
CA THR A 285 9.70 -59.74 -58.27
C THR A 285 8.56 -59.90 -59.27
N LYS A 286 8.85 -59.65 -60.55
CA LYS A 286 7.93 -59.89 -61.66
C LYS A 286 8.65 -60.80 -62.64
N ASP A 287 8.05 -61.95 -62.95
CA ASP A 287 8.68 -62.96 -63.78
C ASP A 287 8.93 -62.46 -65.21
N SER A 288 10.04 -62.93 -65.79
CA SER A 288 10.21 -63.03 -67.23
C SER A 288 10.96 -64.31 -67.52
N ALA A 289 10.27 -65.26 -68.15
CA ALA A 289 10.79 -66.61 -68.38
C ALA A 289 11.62 -66.68 -69.66
N THR A 290 12.58 -67.63 -69.69
CA THR A 290 12.98 -68.50 -70.82
C THR A 290 14.27 -69.24 -70.42
N ASP A 291 14.58 -70.47 -70.82
CA ASP A 291 13.78 -71.64 -71.23
C ASP A 291 14.74 -72.86 -71.27
N THR A 292 14.23 -74.08 -71.53
CA THR A 292 14.95 -75.30 -71.99
C THR A 292 15.40 -76.31 -70.92
N LYS A 293 14.57 -77.36 -70.76
CA LYS A 293 14.84 -78.83 -70.89
C LYS A 293 16.28 -79.38 -70.60
N SER A 294 16.47 -80.60 -70.07
CA SER A 294 15.64 -81.83 -70.16
C SER A 294 15.91 -82.89 -69.06
N THR A 295 14.90 -83.76 -68.80
CA THR A 295 15.00 -85.21 -68.39
C THR A 295 15.64 -85.56 -67.03
N ASP A 296 15.28 -86.63 -66.28
CA ASP A 296 14.32 -87.75 -66.44
C ASP A 296 14.11 -88.43 -65.05
N THR A 297 13.08 -89.24 -64.67
CA THR A 297 11.76 -89.66 -65.19
C THR A 297 10.88 -90.10 -63.97
N LYS A 298 9.59 -90.46 -64.21
CA LYS A 298 8.71 -91.36 -63.39
C LYS A 298 8.12 -90.77 -62.09
N SER A 299 6.84 -91.03 -61.74
CA SER A 299 5.79 -91.85 -62.40
C SER A 299 4.37 -91.61 -61.84
N VAL A 300 3.33 -91.61 -62.73
CA VAL A 300 2.00 -92.28 -62.56
C VAL A 300 1.03 -91.69 -61.48
N GLU A 301 -0.28 -91.45 -61.65
CA GLU A 301 -1.32 -91.83 -62.67
C GLU A 301 -2.53 -90.84 -62.76
N ASN A 302 -3.41 -91.03 -63.77
CA ASN A 302 -4.90 -90.84 -63.94
C ASN A 302 -5.77 -90.06 -62.88
N GLN A 303 -6.97 -89.48 -63.13
CA GLN A 303 -7.86 -89.15 -64.29
C GLN A 303 -8.99 -88.17 -63.80
N VAL A 304 -9.39 -87.09 -64.51
CA VAL A 304 -10.53 -86.91 -65.48
C VAL A 304 -11.98 -86.66 -64.92
N GLU A 305 -12.51 -85.45 -65.24
CA GLU A 305 -13.91 -85.01 -65.54
C GLU A 305 -15.07 -84.63 -64.55
N THR A 306 -15.68 -83.48 -64.90
CA THR A 306 -17.13 -83.06 -64.88
C THR A 306 -17.92 -82.53 -63.64
N LYS A 307 -18.31 -81.23 -63.76
CA LYS A 307 -19.65 -80.58 -63.63
C LYS A 307 -20.56 -80.71 -62.37
N ALA A 308 -20.59 -79.61 -61.60
CA ALA A 308 -21.74 -78.71 -61.29
C ALA A 308 -23.09 -79.21 -60.68
N ALA A 309 -23.47 -78.67 -59.50
CA ALA A 309 -24.79 -78.02 -59.24
C ALA A 309 -24.88 -77.27 -57.87
N ASP A 310 -25.46 -76.05 -57.91
CA ASP A 310 -26.31 -75.30 -56.94
C ASP A 310 -26.05 -75.16 -55.39
N LYS A 311 -26.17 -73.90 -54.92
CA LYS A 311 -26.65 -73.34 -53.61
C LYS A 311 -26.06 -73.70 -52.21
N SER A 312 -25.57 -72.61 -51.56
CA SER A 312 -25.98 -72.08 -50.23
C SER A 312 -25.13 -72.32 -48.96
N SER A 313 -24.84 -71.19 -48.28
CA SER A 313 -24.66 -70.96 -46.83
C SER A 313 -23.41 -71.50 -46.07
N ALA A 314 -23.06 -70.76 -45.00
CA ALA A 314 -22.09 -71.05 -43.93
C ALA A 314 -20.57 -70.94 -44.23
N GLU A 315 -20.06 -69.72 -44.01
CA GLU A 315 -18.94 -69.40 -43.08
C GLU A 315 -17.47 -69.81 -43.37
N SER A 316 -16.54 -68.96 -42.90
CA SER A 316 -15.07 -69.12 -42.87
C SER A 316 -14.32 -69.33 -44.20
N SER A 317 -13.74 -68.25 -44.74
CA SER A 317 -12.72 -68.31 -45.81
C SER A 317 -11.39 -67.68 -45.38
N VAL A 318 -10.37 -68.51 -45.12
CA VAL A 318 -8.97 -68.06 -44.98
C VAL A 318 -8.31 -68.08 -46.36
N GLN A 319 -7.77 -66.94 -46.81
CA GLN A 319 -6.91 -66.88 -48.00
C GLN A 319 -5.42 -66.82 -47.58
N PRO A 320 -4.53 -67.65 -48.15
CA PRO A 320 -3.09 -67.50 -47.98
C PRO A 320 -2.56 -66.35 -48.85
N ALA A 321 -1.96 -65.34 -48.24
CA ALA A 321 -1.44 -64.16 -48.95
C ALA A 321 -0.09 -64.43 -49.65
N SER A 322 0.16 -63.74 -50.77
CA SER A 322 1.39 -63.86 -51.55
C SER A 322 2.64 -63.51 -50.73
N VAL A 323 3.67 -64.36 -50.78
CA VAL A 323 4.95 -64.14 -50.10
C VAL A 323 5.58 -62.85 -50.60
N THR A 324 5.62 -61.83 -49.73
CA THR A 324 6.15 -60.51 -50.03
C THR A 324 7.45 -60.31 -49.26
N THR A 325 8.58 -60.52 -49.91
CA THR A 325 9.91 -60.42 -49.29
C THR A 325 10.23 -58.97 -48.94
N LYS A 326 10.00 -58.60 -47.67
CA LYS A 326 10.32 -57.28 -47.10
C LYS A 326 11.82 -57.20 -46.79
N GLN A 327 12.59 -56.44 -47.58
CA GLN A 327 13.99 -56.20 -47.26
C GLN A 327 14.11 -55.02 -46.28
N LEU A 328 14.75 -55.25 -45.12
CA LEU A 328 15.02 -54.22 -44.13
C LEU A 328 16.02 -53.19 -44.70
N VAL A 329 15.64 -51.90 -44.70
CA VAL A 329 16.48 -50.79 -45.20
C VAL A 329 16.97 -49.89 -44.08
N LYS A 330 16.17 -49.70 -43.02
CA LYS A 330 16.56 -48.97 -41.82
C LYS A 330 16.05 -49.73 -40.58
N PRO A 331 16.89 -50.02 -39.58
CA PRO A 331 16.42 -50.61 -38.32
C PRO A 331 15.46 -49.65 -37.59
N ALA A 332 14.72 -50.17 -36.62
CA ALA A 332 13.98 -49.32 -35.70
C ALA A 332 14.95 -48.46 -34.87
N SER A 333 14.49 -47.29 -34.43
CA SER A 333 15.26 -46.42 -33.55
C SER A 333 14.37 -45.83 -32.46
N TYR A 334 14.84 -45.91 -31.23
CA TYR A 334 14.15 -45.46 -30.03
C TYR A 334 14.69 -44.08 -29.62
N ALA A 335 13.82 -43.16 -29.21
CA ALA A 335 14.18 -41.82 -28.76
C ALA A 335 13.26 -41.37 -27.61
N VAL A 336 13.74 -40.46 -26.75
CA VAL A 336 12.94 -39.92 -25.63
C VAL A 336 12.06 -38.77 -26.13
N ASN A 337 10.78 -38.77 -25.78
CA ASN A 337 9.83 -37.72 -26.15
C ASN A 337 9.90 -36.53 -25.17
N SER A 338 10.27 -35.35 -25.68
CA SER A 338 10.33 -34.09 -24.91
C SER A 338 8.98 -33.61 -24.38
N GLU A 339 7.88 -33.91 -25.08
CA GLU A 339 6.53 -33.56 -24.62
C GLU A 339 6.11 -34.49 -23.47
N ALA A 340 6.46 -35.77 -23.54
CA ALA A 340 6.19 -36.74 -22.47
C ALA A 340 6.98 -36.43 -21.19
N ILE A 341 8.21 -35.92 -21.29
CA ILE A 341 8.97 -35.41 -20.11
C ILE A 341 8.19 -34.29 -19.42
N THR A 342 7.59 -33.38 -20.18
CA THR A 342 6.78 -32.28 -19.60
C THR A 342 5.54 -32.81 -18.88
N GLN A 343 4.88 -33.83 -19.46
CA GLN A 343 3.74 -34.51 -18.82
C GLN A 343 4.14 -35.33 -17.59
N LEU A 344 5.33 -35.92 -17.57
CA LEU A 344 5.89 -36.61 -16.40
C LEU A 344 6.07 -35.62 -15.24
N TYR A 345 6.71 -34.48 -15.49
CA TYR A 345 6.93 -33.46 -14.47
C TYR A 345 5.61 -32.93 -13.89
N GLN A 346 4.61 -32.69 -14.73
CA GLN A 346 3.26 -32.28 -14.29
C GLN A 346 2.54 -33.37 -13.47
N ARG A 347 2.69 -34.66 -13.84
CA ARG A 347 2.02 -35.78 -13.16
C ARG A 347 2.55 -36.04 -11.75
N TYR A 348 3.83 -35.73 -11.53
CA TYR A 348 4.54 -36.00 -10.27
C TYR A 348 4.99 -34.71 -9.54
N SER A 349 4.52 -33.53 -9.98
CA SER A 349 4.88 -32.21 -9.44
C SER A 349 6.40 -31.96 -9.31
N ILE A 350 7.18 -32.43 -10.28
CA ILE A 350 8.64 -32.28 -10.32
C ILE A 350 8.99 -30.86 -10.74
N VAL A 351 9.60 -30.10 -9.84
CA VAL A 351 10.07 -28.74 -10.12
C VAL A 351 11.36 -28.80 -10.95
N SER A 352 11.29 -28.34 -12.21
CA SER A 352 12.45 -28.32 -13.12
C SER A 352 13.22 -26.99 -13.03
N LEU A 353 14.22 -26.96 -12.13
CA LEU A 353 15.19 -25.86 -12.01
C LEU A 353 16.54 -26.26 -12.63
N SER A 354 17.28 -25.27 -13.15
CA SER A 354 18.70 -25.43 -13.48
C SER A 354 19.58 -25.31 -12.22
N SER A 355 20.80 -25.85 -12.26
CA SER A 355 21.77 -25.74 -11.16
C SER A 355 22.04 -24.28 -10.75
N ASP A 356 22.01 -23.34 -11.70
CA ASP A 356 22.21 -21.91 -11.39
C ASP A 356 20.96 -21.28 -10.78
N GLN A 357 19.76 -21.64 -11.23
CA GLN A 357 18.50 -21.22 -10.58
C GLN A 357 18.39 -21.77 -9.15
N LEU A 358 18.87 -22.98 -8.90
CA LEU A 358 18.86 -23.58 -7.56
C LEU A 358 19.80 -22.85 -6.58
N LYS A 359 20.99 -22.40 -7.05
CA LYS A 359 21.89 -21.54 -6.26
C LYS A 359 21.25 -20.20 -5.89
N LEU A 360 20.33 -19.68 -6.72
CA LEU A 360 19.58 -18.48 -6.35
C LEU A 360 18.71 -18.72 -5.12
N LEU A 361 18.11 -19.91 -4.94
CA LEU A 361 17.22 -20.18 -3.79
C LEU A 361 17.95 -20.27 -2.44
N THR A 362 19.29 -20.42 -2.43
CA THR A 362 20.07 -20.63 -1.21
C THR A 362 19.85 -19.59 -0.08
N PRO A 363 19.68 -18.28 -0.33
CA PRO A 363 19.40 -17.31 0.72
C PRO A 363 18.01 -17.49 1.39
N LEU A 364 17.07 -18.17 0.72
CA LEU A 364 15.74 -18.48 1.26
C LEU A 364 15.66 -19.88 1.91
N ALA A 365 16.74 -20.66 1.87
CA ALA A 365 16.81 -21.95 2.54
C ALA A 365 16.75 -21.78 4.06
N ASP A 366 16.07 -22.72 4.72
CA ASP A 366 15.77 -22.75 6.15
C ASP A 366 15.04 -21.48 6.69
N GLN A 367 14.54 -20.59 5.81
CA GLN A 367 13.75 -19.41 6.18
C GLN A 367 12.23 -19.70 6.20
N SER A 368 11.55 -19.37 7.31
CA SER A 368 10.13 -19.65 7.50
C SER A 368 9.22 -18.45 7.21
N PHE A 369 8.44 -18.55 6.14
CA PHE A 369 7.47 -17.56 5.70
C PHE A 369 6.07 -17.87 6.23
N ALA A 370 5.47 -16.91 6.92
CA ALA A 370 4.16 -17.11 7.53
C ALA A 370 3.05 -17.40 6.51
N ASN A 371 3.04 -16.73 5.35
CA ASN A 371 2.05 -16.96 4.29
C ASN A 371 2.72 -17.03 2.90
N LEU A 372 1.97 -17.50 1.91
CA LEU A 372 2.43 -17.63 0.52
C LEU A 372 2.87 -16.29 -0.08
N TYR A 373 2.18 -15.21 0.26
CA TYR A 373 2.47 -13.88 -0.28
C TYR A 373 3.87 -13.39 0.12
N LEU A 374 4.26 -13.51 1.39
CA LEU A 374 5.61 -13.15 1.83
C LEU A 374 6.69 -14.00 1.12
N PHE A 375 6.43 -15.28 0.88
CA PHE A 375 7.33 -16.16 0.12
C PHE A 375 7.42 -15.75 -1.37
N GLN A 376 6.30 -15.39 -1.98
CA GLN A 376 6.25 -14.87 -3.37
C GLN A 376 6.99 -13.55 -3.52
N VAL A 377 6.86 -12.61 -2.58
CA VAL A 377 7.61 -11.34 -2.59
C VAL A 377 9.11 -11.61 -2.43
N ALA A 378 9.51 -12.48 -1.49
CA ALA A 378 10.91 -12.83 -1.28
C ALA A 378 11.56 -13.52 -2.49
N LEU A 379 10.83 -14.43 -3.13
CA LEU A 379 11.25 -15.07 -4.38
C LEU A 379 11.33 -14.06 -5.53
N LYS A 380 10.41 -13.08 -5.59
CA LYS A 380 10.45 -12.01 -6.59
C LYS A 380 11.68 -11.11 -6.43
N ASP A 381 11.94 -10.60 -5.22
CA ASP A 381 13.10 -9.74 -4.94
C ASP A 381 14.41 -10.45 -5.32
N LEU A 382 14.55 -11.71 -4.91
CA LEU A 382 15.68 -12.57 -5.22
C LEU A 382 15.90 -12.76 -6.74
N LEU A 383 14.81 -12.91 -7.51
CA LEU A 383 14.85 -13.05 -8.96
C LEU A 383 15.08 -11.71 -9.68
N LEU A 384 14.65 -10.58 -9.11
CA LEU A 384 14.94 -9.25 -9.67
C LEU A 384 16.43 -8.90 -9.51
N ALA A 385 16.99 -9.11 -8.31
CA ALA A 385 18.41 -8.88 -8.03
C ALA A 385 19.37 -9.73 -8.88
N ASN A 386 18.89 -10.87 -9.42
CA ASN A 386 19.67 -11.79 -10.24
C ASN A 386 19.12 -11.83 -11.67
N SER A 387 19.65 -10.98 -12.55
CA SER A 387 19.19 -10.69 -13.92
C SER A 387 19.18 -11.87 -14.93
N ALA A 388 19.34 -13.11 -14.48
CA ALA A 388 19.12 -14.34 -15.24
C ALA A 388 17.67 -14.86 -15.20
N SER A 389 16.75 -14.09 -14.59
CA SER A 389 15.42 -14.53 -14.13
C SER A 389 14.34 -14.71 -15.21
N THR A 390 14.60 -14.43 -16.48
CA THR A 390 13.65 -14.63 -17.61
C THR A 390 13.33 -16.11 -17.94
N GLN A 391 13.69 -17.06 -17.07
CA GLN A 391 13.59 -18.51 -17.34
C GLN A 391 12.86 -19.36 -16.30
N LEU A 392 12.32 -18.80 -15.20
CA LEU A 392 11.35 -19.55 -14.39
C LEU A 392 9.97 -19.47 -15.04
N LYS A 393 9.57 -20.56 -15.72
CA LYS A 393 8.22 -20.70 -16.29
C LYS A 393 7.18 -20.74 -15.16
N SER A 394 6.03 -20.12 -15.37
CA SER A 394 4.94 -20.00 -14.38
C SER A 394 4.57 -21.32 -13.70
N GLN A 395 4.48 -22.42 -14.47
CA GLN A 395 4.20 -23.76 -13.96
C GLN A 395 5.15 -24.17 -12.81
N GLY A 396 6.46 -24.01 -13.00
CA GLY A 396 7.47 -24.42 -12.02
C GLY A 396 7.48 -23.58 -10.74
N LEU A 397 6.94 -22.35 -10.79
CA LEU A 397 6.71 -21.54 -9.58
C LEU A 397 5.57 -22.13 -8.74
N SER A 398 4.47 -22.57 -9.36
CA SER A 398 3.34 -23.18 -8.67
C SER A 398 3.74 -24.48 -7.95
N ASP A 399 4.49 -25.34 -8.64
CA ASP A 399 5.01 -26.59 -8.07
C ASP A 399 6.02 -26.31 -6.93
N LEU A 400 6.89 -25.30 -7.07
CA LEU A 400 7.80 -24.86 -5.99
C LEU A 400 7.04 -24.33 -4.76
N TYR A 401 5.90 -23.64 -4.93
CA TYR A 401 5.05 -23.23 -3.82
C TYR A 401 4.44 -24.42 -3.07
N GLN A 402 4.19 -25.56 -3.73
CA GLN A 402 3.73 -26.78 -3.04
C GLN A 402 4.87 -27.48 -2.29
N VAL A 403 6.07 -27.58 -2.87
CA VAL A 403 7.26 -28.12 -2.18
C VAL A 403 7.55 -27.33 -0.90
N ALA A 404 7.52 -26.00 -0.98
CA ALA A 404 7.74 -25.13 0.18
C ALA A 404 6.60 -25.18 1.21
N LYS A 405 5.39 -25.68 0.89
CA LYS A 405 4.23 -25.62 1.79
C LYS A 405 4.36 -26.64 2.92
N LYS A 406 4.49 -26.16 4.16
CA LYS A 406 4.54 -26.98 5.38
C LYS A 406 3.30 -26.74 6.25
N GLN A 407 2.75 -27.83 6.79
CA GLN A 407 1.59 -27.80 7.70
C GLN A 407 2.04 -27.51 9.14
N GLY A 408 1.24 -26.72 9.87
CA GLY A 408 1.47 -26.36 11.27
C GLY A 408 1.86 -24.89 11.48
N LYS A 409 2.37 -24.60 12.69
CA LYS A 409 2.75 -23.24 13.06
C LYS A 409 4.16 -22.90 12.58
N VAL A 410 4.35 -21.66 12.13
CA VAL A 410 5.67 -21.08 11.84
C VAL A 410 6.63 -21.32 13.01
N PRO A 411 7.84 -21.86 12.77
CA PRO A 411 8.88 -21.97 13.79
C PRO A 411 9.21 -20.60 14.41
N THR A 412 9.28 -20.55 15.75
CA THR A 412 9.49 -19.31 16.53
C THR A 412 10.89 -19.18 17.14
N GLU A 413 11.81 -20.09 16.82
CA GLU A 413 13.16 -20.09 17.38
C GLU A 413 14.02 -19.01 16.71
N VAL A 414 14.69 -18.18 17.53
CA VAL A 414 15.56 -17.10 17.06
C VAL A 414 17.01 -17.56 17.16
N ASN A 415 17.55 -18.03 16.03
CA ASN A 415 18.96 -18.44 15.95
C ASN A 415 19.92 -17.24 16.04
N ASN A 416 19.57 -16.10 15.42
CA ASN A 416 20.36 -14.87 15.45
C ASN A 416 19.44 -13.63 15.59
N PRO A 417 19.59 -12.80 16.64
CA PRO A 417 18.82 -11.57 16.82
C PRO A 417 19.17 -10.47 15.80
N LEU A 418 18.16 -9.86 15.19
CA LEU A 418 18.30 -8.77 14.21
C LEU A 418 19.10 -7.55 14.75
N GLN A 419 20.23 -7.25 14.10
CA GLN A 419 21.07 -6.08 14.37
C GLN A 419 21.07 -5.11 13.17
N TRP A 420 20.46 -3.94 13.37
CA TRP A 420 20.71 -2.78 12.50
C TRP A 420 21.77 -1.89 13.14
N ASN A 421 22.93 -1.82 12.51
CA ASN A 421 24.06 -0.99 12.91
C ASN A 421 24.06 0.33 12.12
N ALA A 422 24.51 1.43 12.73
CA ALA A 422 24.62 2.71 12.05
C ALA A 422 25.94 2.82 11.28
N THR A 423 25.92 3.40 10.09
CA THR A 423 27.15 3.71 9.32
C THR A 423 28.13 4.53 10.16
N PRO A 424 29.46 4.26 10.13
CA PRO A 424 30.44 5.00 10.92
C PRO A 424 30.38 6.53 10.68
N GLY A 425 30.10 7.29 11.74
CA GLY A 425 29.92 8.74 11.65
C GLY A 425 28.51 9.23 11.27
N CYS A 426 27.55 8.32 11.07
CA CYS A 426 26.13 8.62 10.89
C CYS A 426 25.61 9.45 12.07
N GLY A 427 25.13 10.65 11.76
CA GLY A 427 24.43 11.49 12.74
C GLY A 427 23.04 10.98 13.05
N CYS A 428 22.25 11.83 13.71
CA CYS A 428 20.80 11.66 13.63
C CYS A 428 20.29 12.08 12.25
N ALA A 429 19.13 11.58 11.84
CA ALA A 429 18.32 12.24 10.83
C ALA A 429 18.03 13.69 11.25
N ASP A 430 18.20 14.64 10.34
CA ASP A 430 17.56 15.93 10.47
C ASP A 430 16.06 15.72 10.20
N ASN A 431 15.27 15.68 11.27
CA ASN A 431 13.81 15.56 11.18
C ASN A 431 13.28 16.56 10.17
N ILE A 432 12.61 16.03 9.14
CA ILE A 432 11.50 16.66 8.41
C ILE A 432 11.71 18.18 8.29
N ALA A 433 12.65 18.58 7.43
CA ALA A 433 12.87 19.99 7.16
C ALA A 433 11.55 20.61 6.66
N LEU A 434 11.02 21.58 7.43
CA LEU A 434 9.84 22.36 7.09
C LEU A 434 10.20 23.42 6.04
N GLU A 435 10.58 22.95 4.86
CA GLU A 435 10.85 23.75 3.67
C GLU A 435 9.53 24.32 3.12
N GLY A 436 9.02 25.36 3.77
CA GLY A 436 7.80 26.06 3.36
C GLY A 436 6.53 25.25 3.59
N LEU A 437 6.07 25.20 4.85
CA LEU A 437 4.80 24.60 5.32
C LEU A 437 4.66 23.07 5.14
N ASN A 438 5.38 22.44 4.23
CA ASN A 438 5.26 21.03 3.88
C ASN A 438 6.34 20.16 4.53
N THR A 439 6.00 18.90 4.80
CA THR A 439 6.86 17.92 5.48
C THR A 439 7.30 16.82 4.52
N ARG A 440 8.60 16.75 4.20
CA ARG A 440 9.14 15.66 3.36
C ARG A 440 9.32 14.37 4.16
N PHE A 441 8.92 13.23 3.58
CA PHE A 441 9.11 11.90 4.17
C PHE A 441 10.05 11.01 3.34
N TYR A 442 11.02 10.39 4.01
CA TYR A 442 11.94 9.42 3.43
C TYR A 442 11.83 8.09 4.17
N TYR A 443 11.52 7.02 3.44
CA TYR A 443 10.91 5.81 4.01
C TYR A 443 11.53 4.55 3.42
N GLY A 444 12.41 3.85 4.16
CA GLY A 444 13.05 2.62 3.67
C GLY A 444 12.25 1.37 4.05
N PHE A 445 12.06 0.43 3.12
CA PHE A 445 11.49 -0.89 3.40
C PHE A 445 12.59 -1.94 3.56
N TYR A 446 12.67 -2.54 4.74
CA TYR A 446 13.56 -3.64 5.09
C TYR A 446 12.77 -4.95 5.12
N GLN A 447 13.25 -5.98 4.43
CA GLN A 447 12.60 -7.28 4.33
C GLN A 447 13.14 -8.23 5.40
N TYR A 448 12.26 -8.93 6.14
CA TYR A 448 12.73 -9.77 7.26
C TYR A 448 13.60 -10.97 6.85
N TRP A 449 13.62 -11.32 5.56
CA TRP A 449 14.44 -12.39 4.97
C TRP A 449 15.86 -11.96 4.56
N GLN A 450 16.22 -10.69 4.74
CA GLN A 450 17.59 -10.20 4.56
C GLN A 450 18.51 -10.61 5.73
N GLU A 451 19.82 -10.41 5.54
CA GLU A 451 20.86 -10.74 6.53
C GLU A 451 20.57 -10.14 7.93
N ASN A 452 20.86 -10.89 8.99
CA ASN A 452 20.53 -10.46 10.36
C ASN A 452 21.45 -9.37 10.94
N GLU A 453 22.57 -9.04 10.29
CA GLU A 453 23.45 -7.93 10.69
C GLU A 453 23.75 -7.03 9.50
N LEU A 454 23.16 -5.83 9.48
CA LEU A 454 23.29 -4.89 8.36
C LEU A 454 23.57 -3.45 8.83
N THR A 455 24.23 -2.69 7.95
CA THR A 455 24.62 -1.29 8.21
C THR A 455 23.70 -0.33 7.48
N ILE A 456 23.15 0.66 8.19
CA ILE A 456 22.16 1.62 7.68
C ILE A 456 22.66 3.06 7.90
N ASP A 457 22.61 3.89 6.85
CA ASP A 457 22.72 5.35 7.00
C ASP A 457 21.37 5.94 7.43
N TYR A 458 21.17 5.99 8.74
CA TYR A 458 19.99 6.59 9.33
C TYR A 458 19.88 8.11 9.10
N SER A 459 20.92 8.81 8.65
CA SER A 459 20.87 10.28 8.50
C SER A 459 19.94 10.74 7.36
N LYS A 460 19.59 9.83 6.45
CA LYS A 460 18.78 10.07 5.24
C LYS A 460 17.31 9.61 5.39
N LEU A 461 16.96 9.03 6.53
CA LEU A 461 15.66 8.37 6.73
C LEU A 461 14.81 9.13 7.74
N THR A 462 13.49 9.16 7.49
CA THR A 462 12.50 9.57 8.50
C THR A 462 11.89 8.36 9.21
N ARG A 463 11.65 7.28 8.45
CA ARG A 463 11.10 6.01 8.94
C ARG A 463 11.75 4.80 8.24
N LEU A 464 11.70 3.66 8.92
CA LEU A 464 11.99 2.34 8.37
C LEU A 464 10.78 1.44 8.58
N ALA A 465 10.28 0.83 7.52
CA ALA A 465 9.33 -0.27 7.58
C ALA A 465 10.06 -1.59 7.75
N TYR A 466 9.64 -2.40 8.72
CA TYR A 466 9.96 -3.81 8.77
C TYR A 466 8.86 -4.60 8.05
N PHE A 467 9.17 -5.08 6.85
CA PHE A 467 8.25 -5.83 6.00
C PHE A 467 8.24 -7.30 6.43
N SER A 468 7.25 -7.68 7.26
CA SER A 468 7.30 -8.98 7.92
C SER A 468 6.01 -9.57 8.47
N ALA A 469 5.04 -8.78 8.91
CA ALA A 469 3.87 -9.33 9.61
C ALA A 469 2.85 -9.86 8.58
N SER A 470 2.34 -11.05 8.84
CA SER A 470 1.31 -11.73 8.04
C SER A 470 -0.03 -11.65 8.74
N ILE A 471 -1.09 -11.33 8.00
CA ILE A 471 -2.48 -11.55 8.40
C ILE A 471 -3.02 -12.77 7.65
N GLN A 472 -3.63 -13.72 8.37
CA GLN A 472 -4.28 -14.91 7.83
C GLN A 472 -5.63 -15.10 8.51
N GLY A 473 -6.72 -14.96 7.74
CA GLY A 473 -8.05 -14.75 8.33
C GLY A 473 -7.97 -13.64 9.38
N ASN A 474 -8.37 -13.94 10.61
CA ASN A 474 -8.32 -13.00 11.73
C ASN A 474 -7.04 -13.06 12.59
N LYS A 475 -5.93 -13.63 12.09
CA LYS A 475 -4.73 -13.92 12.92
C LYS A 475 -3.49 -13.19 12.41
N VAL A 476 -2.89 -12.39 13.29
CA VAL A 476 -1.57 -11.77 13.09
C VAL A 476 -0.46 -12.78 13.42
N THR A 477 0.48 -12.94 12.50
CA THR A 477 1.73 -13.68 12.72
C THR A 477 2.92 -12.76 12.45
N THR A 478 3.78 -12.59 13.45
CA THR A 478 5.03 -11.80 13.36
C THR A 478 6.24 -12.72 13.17
N PRO A 479 7.35 -12.25 12.55
CA PRO A 479 8.55 -13.07 12.40
C PRO A 479 9.22 -13.33 13.77
N PRO A 480 10.07 -14.37 13.88
CA PRO A 480 10.72 -14.74 15.15
C PRO A 480 11.47 -13.59 15.83
N ASN A 481 12.11 -12.71 15.05
CA ASN A 481 12.89 -11.57 15.55
C ASN A 481 12.05 -10.45 16.20
N TRP A 482 10.72 -10.40 16.01
CA TRP A 482 9.89 -9.29 16.50
C TRP A 482 9.50 -9.43 17.98
N GLN A 483 10.49 -9.32 18.88
CA GLN A 483 10.29 -9.53 20.32
C GLN A 483 10.72 -8.32 21.16
N ALA A 484 9.92 -7.99 22.18
CA ALA A 484 10.11 -6.81 23.02
C ALA A 484 11.29 -6.87 23.99
N ASP A 485 11.94 -8.01 24.13
CA ASP A 485 13.08 -8.20 25.02
C ASP A 485 14.40 -7.78 24.36
N LYS A 486 15.39 -7.40 25.19
CA LYS A 486 16.53 -6.59 24.75
C LYS A 486 17.27 -7.10 23.49
N PRO A 487 17.74 -8.37 23.40
CA PRO A 487 18.58 -8.79 22.27
C PRO A 487 17.88 -8.62 20.92
N ASN A 488 16.57 -8.88 20.89
CA ASN A 488 15.76 -8.92 19.67
C ASN A 488 15.17 -7.54 19.31
N SER A 489 15.18 -6.57 20.24
CA SER A 489 14.65 -5.21 20.05
C SER A 489 15.71 -4.12 19.92
N GLN A 490 17.00 -4.49 19.86
CA GLN A 490 18.11 -3.53 19.88
C GLN A 490 18.16 -2.69 18.59
N PHE A 491 17.74 -3.25 17.43
CA PHE A 491 17.62 -2.52 16.16
C PHE A 491 16.65 -1.31 16.26
N ILE A 492 15.50 -1.49 16.92
CA ILE A 492 14.50 -0.44 17.17
C ILE A 492 15.12 0.68 18.02
N VAL A 493 15.86 0.30 19.07
CA VAL A 493 16.56 1.24 19.94
C VAL A 493 17.67 1.99 19.19
N ASN A 494 18.35 1.36 18.25
CA ASN A 494 19.37 1.98 17.39
C ASN A 494 18.72 3.02 16.45
N ALA A 495 17.72 2.64 15.66
CA ALA A 495 16.97 3.57 14.79
C ALA A 495 16.45 4.79 15.57
N HIS A 496 15.79 4.56 16.72
CA HIS A 496 15.30 5.64 17.58
C HIS A 496 16.42 6.52 18.16
N ASN A 497 17.64 6.00 18.33
CA ASN A 497 18.80 6.81 18.74
C ASN A 497 19.21 7.71 17.58
N HIS A 498 19.12 7.28 16.32
CA HIS A 498 19.37 8.15 15.15
C HIS A 498 18.13 8.96 14.70
N ARG A 499 17.05 9.00 15.51
CA ARG A 499 15.76 9.70 15.27
C ARG A 499 14.83 9.07 14.22
N VAL A 500 15.28 8.07 13.49
CA VAL A 500 14.44 7.29 12.56
C VAL A 500 13.37 6.54 13.35
N LYS A 501 12.14 6.56 12.87
CA LYS A 501 11.02 5.78 13.43
C LYS A 501 10.97 4.37 12.83
N VAL A 502 10.43 3.39 13.55
CA VAL A 502 10.28 2.02 13.05
C VAL A 502 8.81 1.64 12.95
N ASP A 503 8.36 1.28 11.76
CA ASP A 503 6.97 0.92 11.45
C ASP A 503 6.91 -0.58 11.12
N LEU A 504 5.83 -1.26 11.51
CA LEU A 504 5.61 -2.66 11.15
C LEU A 504 4.66 -2.76 9.95
N VAL A 505 5.05 -3.47 8.89
CA VAL A 505 4.17 -3.74 7.75
C VAL A 505 3.39 -5.01 7.99
N PHE A 506 2.07 -4.91 7.90
CA PHE A 506 1.13 -6.02 7.97
C PHE A 506 0.61 -6.31 6.56
N SER A 507 0.92 -7.50 6.04
CA SER A 507 0.50 -7.95 4.70
C SER A 507 -0.48 -9.12 4.80
N ASN A 508 -1.51 -9.12 3.96
CA ASN A 508 -2.26 -10.34 3.65
C ASN A 508 -1.81 -10.88 2.27
N GLY A 509 -2.25 -12.08 1.91
CA GLY A 509 -2.24 -12.52 0.51
C GLY A 509 -3.57 -12.19 -0.17
N GLN A 510 -3.72 -12.63 -1.42
CA GLN A 510 -5.03 -12.63 -2.09
C GLN A 510 -6.08 -13.34 -1.21
N LEU A 511 -7.15 -12.63 -0.86
CA LEU A 511 -8.35 -13.25 -0.32
C LEU A 511 -8.95 -14.15 -1.40
N GLN A 512 -9.15 -15.43 -1.09
CA GLN A 512 -10.10 -16.24 -1.84
C GLN A 512 -11.52 -15.80 -1.43
N SER A 513 -12.47 -15.87 -2.36
CA SER A 513 -13.59 -14.90 -2.34
C SER A 513 -14.89 -15.43 -1.71
N SER A 514 -15.24 -14.90 -0.54
CA SER A 514 -16.65 -14.78 -0.11
C SER A 514 -16.84 -13.58 0.86
N GLY A 515 -18.06 -13.02 0.92
CA GLY A 515 -18.37 -11.89 1.83
C GLY A 515 -18.38 -12.25 3.32
N GLU A 516 -18.54 -13.54 3.65
CA GLU A 516 -18.43 -14.03 5.03
C GLU A 516 -16.96 -13.93 5.52
N GLU A 517 -15.98 -14.22 4.65
CA GLU A 517 -14.55 -14.09 4.99
C GLU A 517 -14.08 -12.64 5.14
N VAL A 518 -14.66 -11.69 4.40
CA VAL A 518 -14.40 -10.24 4.60
C VAL A 518 -14.82 -9.81 6.01
N SER A 519 -15.96 -10.32 6.47
CA SER A 519 -16.48 -10.09 7.84
C SER A 519 -15.60 -10.72 8.92
N ILE A 520 -14.97 -11.86 8.62
CA ILE A 520 -14.02 -12.53 9.51
C ILE A 520 -12.69 -11.75 9.57
N LEU A 521 -12.24 -11.15 8.47
CA LEU A 521 -10.98 -10.39 8.40
C LEU A 521 -11.03 -9.05 9.13
N PHE A 522 -12.00 -8.18 8.81
CA PHE A 522 -11.97 -6.77 9.27
C PHE A 522 -12.72 -6.53 10.59
N ASN A 523 -12.40 -7.32 11.62
CA ASN A 523 -13.03 -7.24 12.94
C ASN A 523 -12.12 -6.63 14.04
N ASP A 524 -12.69 -6.44 15.23
CA ASP A 524 -12.05 -5.73 16.34
C ASP A 524 -10.90 -6.51 17.00
N ASP A 525 -10.87 -7.85 16.92
CA ASP A 525 -9.79 -8.68 17.44
C ASP A 525 -8.52 -8.59 16.56
N LEU A 526 -8.65 -8.45 15.23
CA LEU A 526 -7.51 -8.08 14.37
C LEU A 526 -6.94 -6.71 14.78
N ILE A 527 -7.81 -5.75 15.12
CA ILE A 527 -7.37 -4.43 15.60
C ILE A 527 -6.61 -4.59 16.91
N ASP A 528 -7.17 -5.28 17.91
CA ASP A 528 -6.52 -5.53 19.21
C ASP A 528 -5.16 -6.24 19.05
N GLN A 529 -5.05 -7.22 18.14
CA GLN A 529 -3.79 -7.90 17.81
C GLN A 529 -2.74 -6.96 17.19
N ILE A 530 -3.11 -6.16 16.18
CA ILE A 530 -2.22 -5.15 15.53
C ILE A 530 -1.75 -4.13 16.59
N VAL A 531 -2.69 -3.58 17.34
CA VAL A 531 -2.50 -2.54 18.36
C VAL A 531 -1.60 -3.06 19.49
N THR A 532 -1.79 -4.30 19.95
CA THR A 532 -0.93 -4.95 20.95
C THR A 532 0.47 -5.20 20.41
N THR A 533 0.60 -5.69 19.18
CA THR A 533 1.88 -5.97 18.52
C THR A 533 2.75 -4.72 18.40
N VAL A 534 2.16 -3.58 18.08
CA VAL A 534 2.85 -2.29 17.91
C VAL A 534 3.12 -1.58 19.23
N LYS A 535 2.12 -1.49 20.13
CA LYS A 535 2.19 -0.68 21.37
C LYS A 535 2.84 -1.40 22.55
N THR A 536 3.29 -2.66 22.39
CA THR A 536 4.04 -3.38 23.42
C THR A 536 5.33 -2.62 23.81
N PRO A 537 5.54 -2.26 25.08
CA PRO A 537 6.73 -1.51 25.50
C PRO A 537 8.01 -2.35 25.50
N LEU A 538 9.12 -1.78 25.01
CA LEU A 538 10.42 -2.47 24.99
C LEU A 538 10.96 -2.72 26.41
N ARG A 539 11.42 -3.94 26.65
CA ARG A 539 11.87 -4.49 27.94
C ARG A 539 13.40 -4.49 28.05
N GLY A 540 13.94 -4.65 29.25
CA GLY A 540 15.40 -4.62 29.51
C GLY A 540 16.09 -3.25 29.42
N TYR A 541 15.47 -2.22 28.82
CA TYR A 541 16.05 -0.87 28.71
C TYR A 541 15.75 0.03 29.90
N ALA A 542 16.79 0.44 30.65
CA ALA A 542 16.66 1.40 31.74
C ALA A 542 16.07 2.75 31.28
N ILE A 543 16.46 3.24 30.09
CA ILE A 543 15.96 4.52 29.55
C ILE A 543 14.44 4.52 29.34
N ASN A 544 13.81 3.36 29.09
CA ASN A 544 12.35 3.26 28.96
C ASN A 544 11.59 3.50 30.27
N LYS A 545 12.25 3.39 31.42
CA LYS A 545 11.67 3.75 32.73
C LYS A 545 11.79 5.25 33.00
N PHE A 546 12.94 5.86 32.67
CA PHE A 546 13.24 7.26 32.99
C PHE A 546 12.77 8.28 31.94
N LYS A 547 12.68 7.90 30.66
CA LYS A 547 12.33 8.81 29.53
C LYS A 547 11.05 9.63 29.79
N PRO A 548 9.91 9.06 30.21
CA PRO A 548 8.71 9.85 30.51
C PRO A 548 8.93 10.84 31.66
N ILE A 549 9.59 10.40 32.74
CA ILE A 549 9.83 11.20 33.95
C ILE A 549 10.71 12.42 33.62
N MET A 550 11.85 12.19 32.96
CA MET A 550 12.79 13.25 32.57
C MET A 550 12.20 14.22 31.54
N SER A 551 11.24 13.76 30.72
CA SER A 551 10.51 14.60 29.75
C SER A 551 9.29 15.32 30.33
N LEU A 552 9.00 15.18 31.62
CA LEU A 552 7.76 15.67 32.26
C LEU A 552 6.48 15.19 31.54
N GLY A 553 6.49 13.93 31.06
CA GLY A 553 5.41 13.30 30.32
C GLY A 553 5.43 13.52 28.81
N THR A 554 6.19 14.50 28.28
CA THR A 554 6.16 14.87 26.85
C THR A 554 6.75 13.81 25.91
N SER A 555 7.56 12.86 26.40
CA SER A 555 8.13 11.76 25.62
C SER A 555 7.62 10.40 26.12
N PRO A 556 6.82 9.65 25.33
CA PRO A 556 6.33 8.33 25.72
C PRO A 556 7.48 7.29 25.83
N LYS A 557 7.18 6.13 26.42
CA LYS A 557 8.09 4.97 26.41
C LYS A 557 8.30 4.48 24.96
N ARG A 558 9.45 3.89 24.64
CA ARG A 558 9.65 3.21 23.34
C ARG A 558 8.87 1.89 23.33
N THR A 559 8.18 1.64 22.23
CA THR A 559 7.37 0.46 21.93
C THR A 559 8.01 -0.34 20.78
N MET A 560 7.38 -1.46 20.38
CA MET A 560 7.85 -2.28 19.25
C MET A 560 7.86 -1.51 17.93
N ALA A 561 6.86 -0.66 17.70
CA ALA A 561 6.86 0.25 16.56
C ALA A 561 6.29 1.64 16.92
N ASP A 562 6.55 2.59 16.02
CA ASP A 562 6.04 3.96 15.92
C ASP A 562 4.99 4.10 14.79
N GLY A 563 4.53 2.99 14.23
CA GLY A 563 3.58 2.99 13.13
C GLY A 563 3.16 1.60 12.64
N VAL A 564 2.03 1.59 11.94
CA VAL A 564 1.41 0.46 11.24
C VAL A 564 1.40 0.82 9.77
N THR A 565 1.90 -0.07 8.91
CA THR A 565 1.73 0.06 7.46
C THR A 565 0.92 -1.12 6.94
N LEU A 566 -0.23 -0.83 6.32
CA LEU A 566 -1.13 -1.85 5.80
C LEU A 566 -0.80 -2.11 4.33
N ASN A 567 -0.43 -3.35 4.02
CA ASN A 567 -0.16 -3.84 2.66
C ASN A 567 -1.19 -4.93 2.34
N LEU A 568 -2.43 -4.50 2.11
CA LEU A 568 -3.59 -5.38 2.00
C LEU A 568 -4.05 -5.45 0.55
N ASP A 569 -4.30 -6.64 0.00
CA ASP A 569 -5.00 -6.80 -1.26
C ASP A 569 -6.51 -6.57 -1.04
N LEU A 570 -7.00 -5.42 -1.55
CA LEU A 570 -8.40 -5.01 -1.44
C LEU A 570 -9.18 -5.24 -2.76
N ARG A 571 -8.62 -5.96 -3.73
CA ARG A 571 -9.26 -6.19 -5.05
C ARG A 571 -10.46 -7.15 -4.99
N SER A 572 -10.50 -7.99 -3.96
CA SER A 572 -11.62 -8.88 -3.62
C SER A 572 -12.84 -8.15 -3.06
N LEU A 573 -12.68 -6.93 -2.53
CA LEU A 573 -13.78 -6.12 -2.04
C LEU A 573 -14.53 -5.54 -3.24
N LYS A 574 -15.83 -5.82 -3.34
CA LYS A 574 -16.65 -5.45 -4.51
C LYS A 574 -17.96 -4.73 -4.16
N THR A 575 -18.46 -4.88 -2.94
CA THR A 575 -19.71 -4.26 -2.51
C THR A 575 -19.46 -3.00 -1.69
N VAL A 576 -20.45 -2.10 -1.67
CA VAL A 576 -20.43 -0.93 -0.78
C VAL A 576 -20.35 -1.36 0.69
N ALA A 577 -20.96 -2.49 1.07
CA ALA A 577 -20.88 -3.02 2.43
C ALA A 577 -19.45 -3.44 2.84
N ASP A 578 -18.68 -4.05 1.93
CA ASP A 578 -17.27 -4.36 2.13
C ASP A 578 -16.45 -3.08 2.34
N PHE A 579 -16.71 -2.05 1.51
CA PHE A 579 -16.04 -0.75 1.60
C PHE A 579 -16.36 -0.05 2.93
N GLU A 580 -17.62 -0.02 3.36
CA GLU A 580 -18.01 0.50 4.69
C GLU A 580 -17.38 -0.28 5.83
N MET A 581 -17.17 -1.59 5.68
CA MET A 581 -16.50 -2.42 6.69
C MET A 581 -15.02 -2.06 6.82
N PHE A 582 -14.29 -1.99 5.70
CA PHE A 582 -12.89 -1.60 5.70
C PHE A 582 -12.68 -0.14 6.20
N ILE A 583 -13.53 0.81 5.79
CA ILE A 583 -13.47 2.20 6.26
C ILE A 583 -13.72 2.28 7.78
N ARG A 584 -14.67 1.49 8.32
CA ARG A 584 -14.88 1.40 9.79
C ARG A 584 -13.70 0.75 10.50
N PHE A 585 -13.08 -0.28 9.94
CA PHE A 585 -11.87 -0.91 10.46
C PHE A 585 -10.70 0.08 10.53
N ILE A 586 -10.42 0.82 9.45
CA ILE A 586 -9.39 1.87 9.42
C ILE A 586 -9.66 2.96 10.48
N LYS A 587 -10.90 3.42 10.60
CA LYS A 587 -11.28 4.40 11.63
C LYS A 587 -11.04 3.86 13.04
N LYS A 588 -11.53 2.65 13.37
CA LYS A 588 -11.33 2.02 14.68
C LYS A 588 -9.85 1.79 14.99
N LEU A 589 -9.06 1.35 14.01
CA LEU A 589 -7.62 1.13 14.16
C LEU A 589 -6.88 2.43 14.46
N LYS A 590 -7.17 3.52 13.72
CA LYS A 590 -6.67 4.87 14.03
C LYS A 590 -7.09 5.29 15.43
N GLN A 591 -8.36 5.13 15.84
CA GLN A 591 -8.81 5.47 17.19
C GLN A 591 -8.09 4.64 18.28
N GLN A 592 -7.91 3.33 18.10
CA GLN A 592 -7.19 2.47 19.04
C GLN A 592 -5.70 2.79 19.16
N LEU A 593 -5.04 3.19 18.07
CA LEU A 593 -3.67 3.68 18.12
C LEU A 593 -3.57 4.99 18.94
N TYR A 594 -4.64 5.80 19.00
CA TYR A 594 -4.68 7.15 19.57
C TYR A 594 -5.32 7.24 20.96
N LEU A 595 -4.48 7.35 21.98
CA LEU A 595 -4.89 7.55 23.38
C LEU A 595 -5.21 9.02 23.73
N SER A 596 -5.59 9.87 22.77
CA SER A 596 -5.80 11.30 23.00
C SER A 596 -7.04 11.84 22.31
N GLU A 597 -7.96 12.40 23.11
CA GLU A 597 -9.28 12.92 22.72
C GLU A 597 -9.23 14.16 21.80
N LYS A 598 -8.05 14.65 21.41
CA LYS A 598 -7.91 15.96 20.74
C LYS A 598 -8.31 15.96 19.26
N THR A 599 -8.10 14.87 18.53
CA THR A 599 -8.46 14.75 17.10
C THR A 599 -8.61 13.28 16.70
N ASP A 600 -9.73 12.92 16.06
CA ASP A 600 -9.92 11.64 15.35
C ASP A 600 -8.97 11.48 14.13
N MET A 601 -8.35 12.58 13.69
CA MET A 601 -7.62 12.68 12.42
C MET A 601 -6.12 12.34 12.55
N ALA A 602 -5.50 12.00 11.41
CA ALA A 602 -4.07 11.76 11.26
C ALA A 602 -3.28 13.07 11.09
N GLY A 603 -2.30 13.30 11.97
CA GLY A 603 -1.43 14.47 11.98
C GLY A 603 0.05 14.13 11.80
N ILE A 604 0.92 15.14 11.89
CA ILE A 604 2.38 14.98 11.76
C ILE A 604 3.02 14.60 13.11
N GLU A 605 2.49 15.13 14.24
CA GLU A 605 2.95 14.85 15.61
C GLU A 605 2.54 13.44 16.12
N ASP A 606 1.90 12.66 15.26
CA ASP A 606 1.29 11.36 15.53
C ASP A 606 2.32 10.34 16.11
N PRO A 607 2.18 9.89 17.38
CA PRO A 607 3.09 8.92 17.99
C PRO A 607 3.10 7.55 17.31
N TYR A 608 1.99 7.14 16.71
CA TYR A 608 1.85 5.96 15.87
C TYR A 608 1.27 6.36 14.52
N TYR A 609 2.01 6.22 13.42
CA TYR A 609 1.41 6.47 12.09
C TYR A 609 0.55 5.28 11.65
N LEU A 610 -0.48 5.53 10.85
CA LEU A 610 -1.20 4.55 10.08
C LEU A 610 -1.00 4.85 8.59
N ASN A 611 -0.18 4.05 7.92
CA ASN A 611 0.12 4.16 6.50
C ASN A 611 -0.57 3.03 5.73
N ILE A 612 -0.75 3.20 4.42
CA ILE A 612 -1.29 2.15 3.54
C ILE A 612 -0.51 2.10 2.22
N LEU A 613 -0.17 0.90 1.73
CA LEU A 613 0.29 0.70 0.36
C LEU A 613 -0.91 0.68 -0.58
N VAL A 614 -0.82 1.43 -1.67
CA VAL A 614 -1.85 1.52 -2.70
C VAL A 614 -1.22 1.08 -4.03
N PRO A 615 -1.72 0.03 -4.69
CA PRO A 615 -1.31 -0.31 -6.04
C PRO A 615 -1.73 0.81 -7.01
N ALA A 616 -0.77 1.46 -7.66
CA ALA A 616 -1.05 2.59 -8.54
C ALA A 616 -1.89 2.18 -9.76
N TYR A 617 -1.69 0.96 -10.28
CA TYR A 617 -2.47 0.43 -11.40
C TYR A 617 -3.97 0.32 -11.09
N ASP A 618 -4.34 -0.25 -9.94
CA ASP A 618 -5.75 -0.49 -9.59
C ASP A 618 -6.54 0.83 -9.45
N LEU A 619 -5.84 1.91 -9.07
CA LEU A 619 -6.34 3.28 -8.93
C LEU A 619 -6.43 4.05 -10.26
N ILE A 620 -5.50 3.81 -11.19
CA ILE A 620 -5.46 4.46 -12.52
C ILE A 620 -6.46 3.80 -13.48
N ASP A 621 -6.56 2.47 -13.46
CA ASP A 621 -7.48 1.69 -14.30
C ASP A 621 -8.97 1.86 -13.91
N ASN A 622 -9.25 2.59 -12.81
CA ASN A 622 -10.59 2.72 -12.20
C ASN A 622 -11.28 1.36 -12.02
N SER A 623 -10.51 0.37 -11.58
CA SER A 623 -10.99 -0.99 -11.34
C SER A 623 -12.17 -1.01 -10.37
N SER A 624 -13.03 -2.03 -10.47
CA SER A 624 -14.17 -2.22 -9.54
C SER A 624 -13.75 -2.68 -8.13
N SER A 625 -12.60 -2.24 -7.64
CA SER A 625 -12.02 -2.57 -6.33
C SER A 625 -12.28 -1.46 -5.31
N PHE A 626 -11.72 -1.60 -4.10
CA PHE A 626 -11.69 -0.49 -3.15
C PHE A 626 -10.86 0.72 -3.64
N TYR A 627 -9.86 0.53 -4.52
CA TYR A 627 -8.91 1.58 -4.88
C TYR A 627 -9.47 2.61 -5.88
N THR A 628 -10.31 3.51 -5.39
CA THR A 628 -10.79 4.68 -6.13
C THR A 628 -10.43 5.97 -5.38
N ILE A 629 -10.31 7.09 -6.09
CA ILE A 629 -10.00 8.40 -5.47
C ILE A 629 -11.03 8.73 -4.37
N ASP A 630 -12.31 8.44 -4.62
CA ASP A 630 -13.40 8.66 -3.68
C ASP A 630 -13.29 7.77 -2.43
N ASN A 631 -12.94 6.48 -2.56
CA ASN A 631 -12.72 5.61 -1.40
C ASN A 631 -11.45 5.99 -0.61
N LEU A 632 -10.38 6.39 -1.29
CA LEU A 632 -9.16 6.89 -0.64
C LEU A 632 -9.41 8.19 0.12
N ASN A 633 -10.20 9.11 -0.42
CA ASN A 633 -10.67 10.33 0.26
C ASN A 633 -11.45 10.02 1.55
N ARG A 634 -12.20 8.92 1.58
CA ARG A 634 -12.98 8.51 2.77
C ARG A 634 -12.10 7.94 3.90
N ILE A 635 -10.88 7.48 3.60
CA ILE A 635 -9.88 7.06 4.61
C ILE A 635 -8.77 8.09 4.86
N GLU A 636 -8.56 9.06 3.96
CA GLU A 636 -7.56 10.15 4.07
C GLU A 636 -7.51 10.80 5.46
N PRO A 637 -8.63 11.14 6.13
CA PRO A 637 -8.58 11.74 7.47
C PRO A 637 -7.91 10.85 8.53
N TYR A 638 -7.85 9.53 8.34
CA TYR A 638 -7.31 8.55 9.29
C TYR A 638 -5.93 8.01 8.90
N ILE A 639 -5.49 8.24 7.66
CA ILE A 639 -4.19 7.81 7.11
C ILE A 639 -3.16 8.94 7.22
N ASN A 640 -1.93 8.59 7.63
CA ASN A 640 -0.79 9.51 7.65
C ASN A 640 -0.07 9.57 6.30
N LEU A 641 0.17 8.41 5.66
CA LEU A 641 0.85 8.30 4.36
C LEU A 641 0.17 7.28 3.44
N PHE A 642 -0.05 7.67 2.19
CA PHE A 642 -0.34 6.77 1.07
C PHE A 642 0.97 6.45 0.34
N ILE A 643 1.39 5.19 0.38
CA ILE A 643 2.62 4.71 -0.25
C ILE A 643 2.22 4.08 -1.59
N MET A 644 2.40 4.84 -2.68
CA MET A 644 1.96 4.44 -4.01
C MET A 644 2.95 3.45 -4.60
N ASN A 645 2.49 2.23 -4.86
CA ASN A 645 3.30 1.14 -5.37
C ASN A 645 3.08 0.93 -6.88
N PHE A 646 4.15 1.03 -7.66
CA PHE A 646 4.14 0.99 -9.13
C PHE A 646 4.61 -0.36 -9.70
N ASP A 647 4.91 -1.35 -8.86
CA ASP A 647 5.27 -2.73 -9.25
C ASP A 647 4.28 -3.73 -8.61
N SER A 648 3.91 -4.82 -9.30
CA SER A 648 3.17 -5.91 -8.62
C SER A 648 4.11 -6.62 -7.62
N LEU A 649 3.83 -6.51 -6.31
CA LEU A 649 4.69 -7.13 -5.29
C LEU A 649 4.62 -8.66 -5.33
N ALA A 650 3.47 -9.24 -5.65
CA ALA A 650 3.34 -10.66 -5.95
C ALA A 650 3.66 -10.95 -7.43
N ILE A 651 4.22 -12.13 -7.69
CA ILE A 651 4.36 -12.68 -9.05
C ILE A 651 2.97 -13.16 -9.49
N SER A 652 2.27 -12.37 -10.31
CA SER A 652 1.04 -12.80 -10.97
C SER A 652 1.35 -13.39 -12.35
N GLU A 653 0.69 -14.50 -12.69
CA GLU A 653 0.88 -15.20 -13.97
C GLU A 653 0.64 -14.28 -15.19
N GLN A 654 -0.22 -13.27 -15.00
CA GLN A 654 -0.61 -12.24 -15.97
C GLN A 654 0.52 -11.26 -16.34
N GLN A 655 1.64 -11.20 -15.62
CA GLN A 655 2.79 -10.38 -16.05
C GLN A 655 3.27 -10.80 -17.46
N SER A 656 3.19 -12.10 -17.79
CA SER A 656 3.50 -12.63 -19.12
C SER A 656 2.57 -12.15 -20.24
N ILE A 657 1.39 -11.64 -19.91
CA ILE A 657 0.37 -11.18 -20.86
C ILE A 657 0.48 -9.65 -21.05
N ASN A 658 0.66 -8.90 -19.96
CA ASN A 658 0.64 -7.44 -20.03
C ASN A 658 1.82 -6.84 -20.80
N GLU A 659 3.01 -7.43 -20.72
CA GLU A 659 4.17 -6.99 -21.52
C GLU A 659 3.96 -7.16 -23.04
N GLN A 660 3.10 -8.10 -23.47
CA GLN A 660 2.79 -8.34 -24.90
C GLN A 660 1.50 -7.65 -25.37
N ALA A 661 0.57 -7.35 -24.45
CA ALA A 661 -0.70 -6.70 -24.78
C ALA A 661 -0.57 -5.18 -25.04
N ILE A 662 0.36 -4.50 -24.36
CA ILE A 662 0.49 -3.03 -24.41
C ILE A 662 1.09 -2.55 -25.74
N ASP A 663 1.93 -3.35 -26.41
CA ASP A 663 2.47 -3.07 -27.76
C ASP A 663 1.41 -2.75 -28.82
N ASN A 664 0.15 -3.16 -28.60
CA ASN A 664 -0.97 -2.98 -29.54
C ASN A 664 -1.99 -1.91 -29.12
N LYS A 665 -1.77 -1.16 -28.03
CA LYS A 665 -2.66 -0.09 -27.56
C LYS A 665 -1.89 1.03 -26.83
N GLY A 666 -1.47 2.07 -27.56
CA GLY A 666 -1.02 3.31 -26.93
C GLY A 666 -0.10 4.23 -27.72
N VAL A 667 0.52 3.77 -28.81
CA VAL A 667 1.54 4.56 -29.54
C VAL A 667 1.16 4.74 -31.01
N SER A 668 0.22 5.65 -31.30
CA SER A 668 -0.14 6.03 -32.68
C SER A 668 -0.42 7.52 -32.91
N GLU A 669 -0.47 8.35 -31.86
CA GLU A 669 -0.53 9.82 -31.96
C GLU A 669 0.44 10.44 -30.95
N LEU A 670 1.68 10.75 -31.38
CA LEU A 670 2.56 11.83 -30.86
C LEU A 670 4.02 11.84 -31.40
N VAL A 671 4.39 10.99 -32.36
CA VAL A 671 5.70 11.08 -33.05
C VAL A 671 5.51 11.29 -34.55
N ALA A 672 5.59 12.55 -34.97
CA ALA A 672 5.48 12.95 -36.38
C ALA A 672 6.50 14.03 -36.77
N GLU A 673 7.79 13.87 -36.41
CA GLU A 673 8.87 14.56 -37.12
C GLU A 673 10.26 13.89 -36.97
N SER A 674 10.89 13.58 -38.12
CA SER A 674 12.32 13.27 -38.34
C SER A 674 13.00 12.05 -37.68
N GLY A 675 13.69 11.24 -38.52
CA GLY A 675 15.11 10.94 -38.25
C GLY A 675 15.55 9.51 -37.88
N SER A 676 15.56 8.57 -38.85
CA SER A 676 16.46 7.39 -38.94
C SER A 676 16.61 6.45 -37.71
N VAL A 677 16.08 5.23 -37.83
CA VAL A 677 16.22 4.11 -36.89
C VAL A 677 17.69 3.70 -36.67
N ASN A 678 18.06 3.41 -35.41
CA ASN A 678 19.29 2.71 -35.02
C ASN A 678 18.99 1.70 -33.91
N SER A 679 19.56 0.49 -33.99
CA SER A 679 19.08 -0.71 -33.29
C SER A 679 19.54 -0.87 -31.83
N ASN A 680 19.24 0.10 -30.96
CA ASN A 680 19.51 0.06 -29.50
C ASN A 680 18.22 0.09 -28.65
N GLU A 681 17.05 -0.08 -29.27
CA GLU A 681 15.79 0.50 -28.78
C GLU A 681 15.10 -0.28 -27.64
N GLN A 682 15.62 -1.44 -27.25
CA GLN A 682 14.99 -2.35 -26.27
C GLN A 682 15.22 -1.97 -24.78
N VAL A 683 15.96 -0.90 -24.49
CA VAL A 683 16.11 -0.33 -23.13
C VAL A 683 15.11 0.81 -22.87
N SER A 684 14.50 1.37 -23.92
CA SER A 684 13.68 2.59 -23.82
C SER A 684 12.30 2.35 -23.19
N SER A 685 11.72 1.16 -23.38
CA SER A 685 10.32 0.85 -23.00
C SER A 685 10.08 0.86 -21.48
N SER A 686 10.87 0.08 -20.72
CA SER A 686 10.72 -0.03 -19.25
C SER A 686 10.87 1.32 -18.55
N THR A 687 11.91 2.08 -18.91
CA THR A 687 12.16 3.45 -18.41
C THR A 687 10.96 4.36 -18.62
N THR A 688 10.46 4.38 -19.86
CA THR A 688 9.35 5.23 -20.27
C THR A 688 8.07 4.86 -19.51
N TYR A 689 7.84 3.57 -19.27
CA TYR A 689 6.64 3.04 -18.61
C TYR A 689 6.51 3.45 -17.14
N LYS A 690 7.55 3.23 -16.31
CA LYS A 690 7.48 3.64 -14.88
C LYS A 690 7.33 5.15 -14.74
N VAL A 691 8.02 5.93 -15.58
CA VAL A 691 7.92 7.40 -15.59
C VAL A 691 6.59 7.90 -16.18
N SER A 692 5.98 7.19 -17.15
CA SER A 692 4.63 7.54 -17.63
C SER A 692 3.56 7.24 -16.60
N LEU A 693 3.67 6.15 -15.85
CA LEU A 693 2.72 5.79 -14.80
C LEU A 693 2.73 6.80 -13.62
N LEU A 694 3.91 7.30 -13.25
CA LEU A 694 4.07 8.41 -12.31
C LEU A 694 3.44 9.72 -12.83
N LYS A 695 3.55 10.00 -14.14
CA LYS A 695 2.89 11.15 -14.78
C LYS A 695 1.37 10.99 -14.84
N GLU A 696 0.88 9.77 -15.10
CA GLU A 696 -0.55 9.48 -15.20
C GLU A 696 -1.22 9.65 -13.84
N LEU A 697 -0.68 9.05 -12.78
CA LEU A 697 -1.17 9.25 -11.41
C LEU A 697 -1.18 10.73 -11.00
N ARG A 698 -0.14 11.49 -11.37
CA ARG A 698 -0.09 12.94 -11.13
C ARG A 698 -1.17 13.70 -11.91
N THR A 699 -1.51 13.25 -13.12
CA THR A 699 -2.50 13.88 -13.99
C THR A 699 -3.92 13.57 -13.52
N GLN A 700 -4.20 12.32 -13.16
CA GLN A 700 -5.46 11.88 -12.56
C GLN A 700 -5.74 12.60 -11.23
N LEU A 701 -4.73 12.74 -10.36
CA LEU A 701 -4.80 13.54 -9.13
C LEU A 701 -4.78 15.07 -9.39
N GLY A 702 -4.59 15.49 -10.64
CA GLY A 702 -4.62 16.90 -11.07
C GLY A 702 -5.93 17.31 -11.76
N ASP A 703 -6.88 16.40 -11.96
CA ASP A 703 -8.15 16.69 -12.64
C ASP A 703 -9.01 17.66 -11.82
N LYS A 704 -9.70 18.56 -12.53
CA LYS A 704 -10.70 19.48 -11.96
C LYS A 704 -11.86 18.76 -11.27
N GLN A 705 -12.21 17.55 -11.72
CA GLN A 705 -13.23 16.73 -11.04
C GLN A 705 -12.84 16.43 -9.58
N TYR A 706 -11.54 16.32 -9.29
CA TYR A 706 -11.02 15.88 -8.00
C TYR A 706 -10.17 16.92 -7.26
N SER A 707 -9.97 18.14 -7.77
CA SER A 707 -8.92 19.06 -7.31
C SER A 707 -8.82 19.25 -5.79
N ASP A 708 -9.95 19.44 -5.11
CA ASP A 708 -10.02 19.70 -3.66
C ASP A 708 -9.90 18.43 -2.79
N ILE A 709 -10.09 17.26 -3.42
CA ILE A 709 -10.00 15.93 -2.81
C ILE A 709 -8.59 15.36 -3.03
N ALA A 710 -8.18 15.28 -4.30
CA ALA A 710 -6.90 14.77 -4.72
C ALA A 710 -5.74 15.58 -4.12
N GLY A 711 -5.89 16.91 -3.96
CA GLY A 711 -4.90 17.72 -3.24
C GLY A 711 -4.60 17.26 -1.81
N LYS A 712 -5.58 16.70 -1.08
CA LYS A 712 -5.38 16.15 0.28
C LYS A 712 -4.65 14.81 0.25
N ILE A 713 -5.11 13.90 -0.62
CA ILE A 713 -4.50 12.58 -0.83
C ILE A 713 -3.04 12.76 -1.30
N PHE A 714 -2.81 13.66 -2.24
CA PHE A 714 -1.51 13.98 -2.83
C PHE A 714 -0.52 14.55 -1.81
N ASN A 715 -0.96 15.44 -0.91
CA ASN A 715 -0.11 15.96 0.17
C ASN A 715 0.35 14.87 1.17
N LYS A 716 -0.31 13.71 1.19
CA LYS A 716 0.06 12.51 1.96
C LYS A 716 0.66 11.39 1.09
N THR A 717 0.86 11.63 -0.20
CA THR A 717 1.32 10.62 -1.17
C THR A 717 2.83 10.64 -1.33
N ILE A 718 3.48 9.49 -1.15
CA ILE A 718 4.87 9.25 -1.56
C ILE A 718 4.96 8.03 -2.50
N PRO A 719 5.77 8.08 -3.55
CA PRO A 719 5.99 6.94 -4.44
C PRO A 719 6.95 5.93 -3.80
N LEU A 720 6.65 4.64 -3.97
CA LEU A 720 7.57 3.54 -3.72
C LEU A 720 8.47 3.34 -4.94
N ILE A 721 9.77 3.53 -4.76
CA ILE A 721 10.78 3.43 -5.79
C ILE A 721 11.55 2.12 -5.58
N ASN A 722 11.60 1.30 -6.63
CA ASN A 722 12.38 0.08 -6.66
C ASN A 722 13.85 0.43 -6.99
N VAL A 723 14.79 0.01 -6.16
CA VAL A 723 16.22 0.38 -6.24
C VAL A 723 17.04 -0.64 -7.02
N ASP A 724 16.45 -1.81 -7.27
CA ASP A 724 17.02 -2.91 -8.04
C ASP A 724 16.69 -2.75 -9.56
N ASP A 725 15.99 -1.67 -9.93
CA ASP A 725 15.84 -1.19 -11.31
C ASP A 725 17.21 -0.79 -11.92
N LYS A 726 17.36 -0.84 -13.26
CA LYS A 726 18.63 -0.47 -13.91
C LYS A 726 19.02 0.97 -13.56
N PHE A 727 20.30 1.25 -13.34
CA PHE A 727 20.77 2.54 -12.83
C PHE A 727 20.26 3.78 -13.62
N GLN A 728 20.18 3.68 -14.95
CA GLN A 728 19.64 4.74 -15.82
C GLN A 728 18.10 4.87 -15.78
N GLU A 729 17.38 3.78 -15.48
CA GLU A 729 15.93 3.79 -15.24
C GLU A 729 15.65 4.47 -13.88
N LEU A 730 16.42 4.07 -12.86
CA LEU A 730 16.35 4.59 -11.51
C LEU A 730 16.65 6.11 -11.46
N GLU A 731 17.68 6.60 -12.15
CA GLU A 731 17.99 8.04 -12.20
C GLU A 731 16.80 8.89 -12.69
N GLN A 732 16.08 8.44 -13.73
CA GLN A 732 14.93 9.18 -14.27
C GLN A 732 13.74 9.15 -13.31
N VAL A 733 13.48 8.00 -12.67
CA VAL A 733 12.42 7.84 -11.66
C VAL A 733 12.70 8.72 -10.43
N LEU A 734 13.93 8.70 -9.90
CA LEU A 734 14.34 9.53 -8.75
C LEU A 734 14.22 11.03 -9.06
N ASN A 735 14.68 11.47 -10.24
CA ASN A 735 14.56 12.88 -10.65
C ASN A 735 13.10 13.32 -10.81
N TYR A 736 12.27 12.55 -11.53
CA TYR A 736 10.85 12.89 -11.68
C TYR A 736 10.12 12.89 -10.33
N SER A 737 10.42 11.92 -9.47
CA SER A 737 9.84 11.82 -8.13
C SER A 737 10.20 13.01 -7.25
N LYS A 738 11.48 13.42 -7.18
CA LYS A 738 11.96 14.60 -6.45
C LYS A 738 11.22 15.89 -6.84
N TRP A 739 10.94 16.06 -8.14
CA TRP A 739 10.24 17.24 -8.66
C TRP A 739 8.72 17.18 -8.43
N SER A 740 8.19 15.98 -8.19
CA SER A 740 6.75 15.73 -8.20
C SER A 740 6.14 15.55 -6.82
N TYR A 741 6.79 14.85 -5.88
CA TYR A 741 6.19 14.40 -4.63
C TYR A 741 6.92 14.92 -3.38
N LEU A 742 6.23 14.92 -2.23
CA LEU A 742 6.74 15.40 -0.94
C LEU A 742 7.59 14.33 -0.21
N GLY A 743 8.49 13.67 -0.94
CA GLY A 743 9.32 12.58 -0.42
C GLY A 743 9.34 11.35 -1.32
N ALA A 744 9.87 10.26 -0.79
CA ALA A 744 9.95 8.97 -1.47
C ALA A 744 10.03 7.81 -0.46
N ALA A 745 9.47 6.67 -0.84
CA ALA A 745 9.75 5.39 -0.23
C ALA A 745 10.68 4.56 -1.13
N PHE A 746 11.46 3.66 -0.54
CA PHE A 746 12.50 2.90 -1.22
C PHE A 746 12.42 1.40 -0.88
N TRP A 747 12.54 0.55 -1.90
CA TRP A 747 12.53 -0.91 -1.83
C TRP A 747 13.62 -1.48 -2.75
N SER A 748 14.50 -2.39 -2.35
CA SER A 748 14.80 -2.83 -0.99
C SER A 748 15.69 -1.82 -0.22
N TYR A 749 15.82 -2.01 1.10
CA TYR A 749 16.83 -1.34 1.93
C TYR A 749 17.56 -2.43 2.74
N PRO A 750 18.89 -2.36 2.98
CA PRO A 750 19.79 -1.25 2.71
C PRO A 750 20.16 -1.07 1.23
N LEU A 751 20.54 0.14 0.87
CA LEU A 751 20.95 0.51 -0.49
C LEU A 751 22.38 0.03 -0.81
N SER A 752 22.64 -0.29 -2.08
CA SER A 752 24.01 -0.39 -2.60
C SER A 752 24.74 0.96 -2.53
N SER A 753 26.07 0.95 -2.58
CA SER A 753 26.87 2.19 -2.53
C SER A 753 26.56 3.16 -3.67
N GLU A 754 26.43 2.62 -4.88
CA GLU A 754 26.16 3.38 -6.11
C GLU A 754 24.77 4.04 -6.07
N VAL A 755 23.74 3.29 -5.66
CA VAL A 755 22.38 3.82 -5.52
C VAL A 755 22.28 4.78 -4.34
N SER A 756 23.01 4.54 -3.24
CA SER A 756 23.10 5.47 -2.12
C SER A 756 23.69 6.81 -2.56
N GLU A 757 24.74 6.83 -3.40
CA GLU A 757 25.30 8.08 -3.94
C GLU A 757 24.32 8.80 -4.88
N LEU A 758 23.61 8.07 -5.74
CA LEU A 758 22.58 8.63 -6.63
C LEU A 758 21.39 9.23 -5.85
N ILE A 759 20.91 8.54 -4.81
CA ILE A 759 19.82 9.03 -3.95
C ILE A 759 20.30 10.24 -3.11
N ASN A 760 21.57 10.23 -2.66
CA ASN A 760 22.16 11.35 -1.93
C ASN A 760 22.30 12.61 -2.78
N SER A 761 22.88 12.51 -3.97
CA SER A 761 22.99 13.63 -4.92
C SER A 761 21.63 14.13 -5.41
N THR A 762 20.64 13.25 -5.53
CA THR A 762 19.27 13.64 -5.89
C THR A 762 18.55 14.34 -4.74
N TYR A 763 18.32 13.68 -3.60
CA TYR A 763 17.40 14.17 -2.56
C TYR A 763 18.06 14.95 -1.41
N PHE A 764 19.37 14.81 -1.21
CA PHE A 764 20.07 15.28 0.00
C PHE A 764 21.24 16.22 -0.33
N VAL A 765 21.03 17.11 -1.31
CA VAL A 765 21.95 18.19 -1.64
C VAL A 765 22.15 19.09 -0.41
N SER A 766 23.40 19.24 0.03
CA SER A 766 23.74 20.13 1.14
C SER A 766 23.76 21.58 0.66
N GLU A 767 23.24 22.51 1.46
CA GLU A 767 23.39 23.95 1.20
C GLU A 767 24.88 24.35 1.18
N GLU A 768 25.30 25.12 0.18
CA GLU A 768 26.67 25.65 0.13
C GLU A 768 26.86 26.73 1.21
N VAL A 769 27.91 26.61 2.01
CA VAL A 769 28.23 27.58 3.06
C VAL A 769 28.78 28.85 2.40
N GLU A 770 27.97 29.91 2.35
CA GLU A 770 28.28 31.23 1.73
C GLU A 770 29.69 31.75 2.05
N PHE A 771 30.17 31.49 3.28
CA PHE A 771 31.48 31.88 3.77
C PHE A 771 32.41 30.67 3.85
N SER A 772 33.21 30.45 2.80
CA SER A 772 34.19 29.35 2.73
C SER A 772 35.15 29.28 3.92
N ALA A 773 35.48 30.42 4.53
CA ALA A 773 36.29 30.51 5.75
C ALA A 773 35.65 29.83 6.99
N LEU A 774 34.33 29.63 7.00
CA LEU A 774 33.62 28.94 8.09
C LEU A 774 33.50 27.43 7.87
N VAL A 775 33.78 26.91 6.67
CA VAL A 775 33.66 25.46 6.35
C VAL A 775 34.44 24.57 7.34
N PRO A 776 35.68 24.89 7.78
CA PRO A 776 36.38 24.08 8.80
C PRO A 776 35.68 24.07 10.17
N ALA A 777 34.98 25.15 10.54
CA ALA A 777 34.22 25.21 11.79
C ALA A 777 32.88 24.48 11.69
N VAL A 778 32.17 24.63 10.57
CA VAL A 778 30.91 23.93 10.28
C VAL A 778 31.13 22.41 10.22
N THR A 779 32.11 21.94 9.44
CA THR A 779 32.42 20.50 9.33
C THR A 779 32.83 19.88 10.67
N LEU A 780 33.58 20.60 11.50
CA LEU A 780 33.90 20.17 12.87
C LEU A 780 32.64 20.09 13.74
N ALA A 781 31.78 21.11 13.69
CA ALA A 781 30.52 21.13 14.45
C ALA A 781 29.59 19.98 14.06
N THR A 782 29.38 19.75 12.75
CA THR A 782 28.59 18.63 12.24
C THR A 782 29.17 17.29 12.69
N LYS A 783 30.50 17.09 12.61
CA LYS A 783 31.14 15.84 13.08
C LYS A 783 30.93 15.60 14.58
N VAL A 784 30.99 16.65 15.40
CA VAL A 784 30.72 16.56 16.84
C VAL A 784 29.24 16.27 17.11
N CYS A 785 28.32 16.97 16.45
CA CYS A 785 26.89 16.73 16.62
C CYS A 785 26.44 15.34 16.12
N ASN A 786 27.01 14.83 15.02
CA ASN A 786 26.77 13.47 14.57
C ASN A 786 27.20 12.43 15.61
N THR A 787 28.30 12.69 16.33
CA THR A 787 28.78 11.83 17.41
C THR A 787 27.91 11.92 18.68
N LEU A 788 27.39 13.11 19.01
CA LEU A 788 26.63 13.34 20.24
C LEU A 788 25.13 13.04 20.13
N CYS A 789 24.48 13.31 18.98
CA CYS A 789 23.03 13.20 18.85
C CYS A 789 22.47 11.77 19.08
N PRO A 790 23.12 10.68 18.61
CA PRO A 790 22.72 9.30 18.95
C PRO A 790 22.76 9.00 20.45
N LEU A 791 23.65 9.68 21.19
CA LEU A 791 23.81 9.56 22.64
C LEU A 791 22.96 10.57 23.45
N ARG A 792 22.08 11.36 22.80
CA ARG A 792 21.37 12.48 23.47
C ARG A 792 20.61 12.09 24.73
N TRP A 793 20.02 10.89 24.81
CA TRP A 793 19.29 10.46 26.00
C TRP A 793 20.24 10.13 27.17
N GLN A 794 21.40 9.54 26.88
CA GLN A 794 22.47 9.29 27.84
C GLN A 794 23.07 10.62 28.32
N LEU A 795 23.29 11.57 27.41
CA LEU A 795 23.79 12.91 27.72
C LEU A 795 22.79 13.72 28.56
N ARG A 796 21.47 13.64 28.26
CA ARG A 796 20.40 14.20 29.11
C ARG A 796 20.46 13.63 30.54
N VAL A 797 20.60 12.31 30.69
CA VAL A 797 20.75 11.68 32.02
C VAL A 797 21.96 12.26 32.77
N VAL A 798 23.12 12.39 32.10
CA VAL A 798 24.33 13.01 32.69
C VAL A 798 24.07 14.46 33.12
N ILE A 799 23.38 15.26 32.30
CA ILE A 799 23.01 16.65 32.64
C ILE A 799 22.08 16.70 33.86
N TYR A 800 21.04 15.86 33.92
CA TYR A 800 20.16 15.81 35.10
C TYR A 800 20.89 15.34 36.36
N CYS A 801 21.82 14.38 36.25
CA CYS A 801 22.68 13.97 37.36
C CYS A 801 23.63 15.08 37.83
N LEU A 802 24.21 15.86 36.91
CA LEU A 802 25.09 16.99 37.21
C LEU A 802 24.32 18.11 37.91
N ILE A 803 23.16 18.50 37.38
CA ILE A 803 22.25 19.48 37.99
C ILE A 803 21.80 19.00 39.37
N GLY A 804 21.39 17.73 39.50
CA GLY A 804 21.01 17.12 40.77
C GLY A 804 22.12 17.16 41.81
N LEU A 805 23.36 16.83 41.43
CA LEU A 805 24.53 16.92 42.31
C LEU A 805 24.77 18.36 42.77
N VAL A 806 24.72 19.34 41.87
CA VAL A 806 24.88 20.77 42.21
C VAL A 806 23.77 21.26 43.14
N LEU A 807 22.52 20.85 42.93
CA LEU A 807 21.38 21.19 43.79
C LEU A 807 21.50 20.55 45.18
N ILE A 808 21.83 19.25 45.26
CA ILE A 808 22.07 18.55 46.54
C ILE A 808 23.23 19.22 47.30
N TYR A 809 24.31 19.58 46.60
CA TYR A 809 25.45 20.27 47.20
C TYR A 809 25.09 21.68 47.70
N ALA A 810 24.31 22.44 46.91
CA ALA A 810 23.82 23.76 47.31
C ALA A 810 22.94 23.68 48.56
N VAL A 811 21.97 22.76 48.60
CA VAL A 811 21.10 22.53 49.76
C VAL A 811 21.91 22.08 50.98
N ALA A 812 22.84 21.12 50.84
CA ALA A 812 23.72 20.70 51.93
C ALA A 812 24.58 21.86 52.46
N SER A 813 25.00 22.79 51.61
CA SER A 813 25.78 23.98 52.01
C SER A 813 24.98 25.01 52.81
N ILE A 814 23.64 24.96 52.80
CA ILE A 814 22.81 25.78 53.69
C ILE A 814 23.13 25.44 55.14
N TRP A 815 23.22 24.15 55.47
CA TRP A 815 23.49 23.67 56.84
C TRP A 815 24.98 23.52 57.14
N ALA A 816 25.79 23.02 56.19
CA ALA A 816 27.21 22.75 56.38
C ALA A 816 28.09 23.91 55.91
N PHE A 817 28.41 24.84 56.81
CA PHE A 817 29.21 26.05 56.50
C PHE A 817 30.54 25.77 55.79
N ARG A 818 31.21 24.64 56.09
CA ARG A 818 32.46 24.23 55.41
C ARG A 818 32.29 24.02 53.89
N LEU A 819 31.11 23.60 53.43
CA LEU A 819 30.83 23.43 51.98
C LEU A 819 30.71 24.77 51.25
N ARG A 820 30.24 25.84 51.92
CA ARG A 820 30.18 27.19 51.33
C ARG A 820 31.57 27.70 50.91
N GLN A 821 32.64 27.25 51.58
CA GLN A 821 34.00 27.64 51.21
C GLN A 821 34.42 27.11 49.82
N LEU A 822 33.81 26.03 49.32
CA LEU A 822 34.13 25.45 48.01
C LEU A 822 33.59 26.30 46.84
N PHE A 823 32.36 26.80 46.96
CA PHE A 823 31.74 27.73 46.00
C PHE A 823 32.62 28.99 45.75
N SER A 824 33.37 29.43 46.76
CA SER A 824 34.27 30.58 46.68
C SER A 824 35.62 30.29 46.01
N ARG A 825 35.92 29.04 45.60
CA ARG A 825 37.22 28.67 45.00
C ARG A 825 37.18 28.66 43.47
N TRP A 826 38.30 29.05 42.85
CA TRP A 826 38.43 29.20 41.40
C TRP A 826 38.12 27.93 40.60
N TYR A 827 38.45 26.75 41.12
CA TYR A 827 38.13 25.48 40.45
C TYR A 827 36.62 25.19 40.40
N PHE A 828 35.82 25.72 41.33
CA PHE A 828 34.36 25.60 41.25
C PHE A 828 33.79 26.47 40.11
N LEU A 829 34.37 27.66 39.90
CA LEU A 829 34.03 28.51 38.75
C LEU A 829 34.41 27.83 37.41
N LEU A 830 35.57 27.16 37.35
CA LEU A 830 35.94 26.36 36.18
C LEU A 830 35.00 25.16 35.97
N PHE A 831 34.61 24.44 37.03
CA PHE A 831 33.63 23.36 36.95
C PHE A 831 32.28 23.86 36.40
N MET A 832 31.78 25.01 36.90
CA MET A 832 30.54 25.61 36.40
C MET A 832 30.65 26.05 34.93
N LEU A 833 31.78 26.64 34.52
CA LEU A 833 32.02 27.08 33.14
C LEU A 833 32.15 25.88 32.18
N ALA A 834 32.88 24.83 32.57
CA ALA A 834 32.98 23.59 31.80
C ALA A 834 31.63 22.87 31.70
N SER A 835 30.85 22.83 32.79
CA SER A 835 29.49 22.27 32.80
C SER A 835 28.56 23.06 31.87
N ALA A 836 28.65 24.39 31.86
CA ALA A 836 27.86 25.23 30.96
C ALA A 836 28.25 25.04 29.49
N MET A 837 29.55 24.95 29.17
CA MET A 837 30.02 24.62 27.82
C MET A 837 29.54 23.23 27.36
N PHE A 838 29.59 22.23 28.25
CA PHE A 838 29.07 20.89 27.97
C PHE A 838 27.55 20.89 27.72
N ILE A 839 26.77 21.58 28.56
CA ILE A 839 25.32 21.73 28.39
C ILE A 839 24.99 22.45 27.07
N MET A 840 25.70 23.53 26.73
CA MET A 840 25.54 24.23 25.46
C MET A 840 25.85 23.34 24.26
N LEU A 841 26.94 22.55 24.33
CA LEU A 841 27.31 21.61 23.26
C LEU A 841 26.23 20.54 23.05
N VAL A 842 25.74 19.93 24.15
CA VAL A 842 24.66 18.94 24.09
C VAL A 842 23.37 19.56 23.57
N PHE A 843 22.98 20.76 24.01
CA PHE A 843 21.76 21.42 23.52
C PHE A 843 21.86 21.87 22.07
N SER A 844 23.04 22.31 21.60
CA SER A 844 23.26 22.66 20.19
C SER A 844 23.22 21.44 19.26
N CYS A 845 23.48 20.24 19.78
CA CYS A 845 23.44 18.98 19.04
C CYS A 845 22.21 18.10 19.36
N ASP A 846 21.31 18.54 20.26
CA ASP A 846 20.07 17.84 20.60
C ASP A 846 18.88 18.59 19.96
N PRO A 847 18.39 18.12 18.80
CA PRO A 847 17.50 18.90 17.95
C PRO A 847 16.10 19.16 18.55
N TYR A 848 15.74 18.53 19.67
CA TYR A 848 14.56 18.91 20.46
C TYR A 848 14.70 20.29 21.12
N TRP A 849 15.93 20.71 21.43
CA TRP A 849 16.22 22.00 22.06
C TRP A 849 16.59 23.10 21.04
N LYS A 850 16.69 22.79 19.74
CA LYS A 850 17.08 23.72 18.67
C LYS A 850 16.14 24.93 18.58
N GLU A 851 14.82 24.72 18.69
CA GLU A 851 13.83 25.80 18.75
C GLU A 851 13.95 26.66 20.03
N GLN A 852 14.29 26.04 21.15
CA GLN A 852 14.41 26.70 22.46
C GLN A 852 15.81 27.29 22.70
N GLN A 853 16.73 27.19 21.73
CA GLN A 853 18.14 27.56 21.88
C GLN A 853 18.30 29.03 22.31
N GLN A 854 17.48 29.95 21.77
CA GLN A 854 17.48 31.36 22.15
C GLN A 854 17.12 31.56 23.64
N LEU A 855 16.13 30.82 24.15
CA LEU A 855 15.68 30.87 25.53
C LEU A 855 16.76 30.34 26.50
N PHE A 856 17.48 29.27 26.14
CA PHE A 856 18.60 28.77 26.94
C PHE A 856 19.83 29.69 26.91
N ILE A 857 20.13 30.33 25.79
CA ILE A 857 21.16 31.38 25.71
C ILE A 857 20.80 32.56 26.64
N PHE A 858 19.54 33.02 26.60
CA PHE A 858 19.06 34.10 27.48
C PHE A 858 19.15 33.74 28.97
N ILE A 859 18.71 32.54 29.36
CA ILE A 859 18.83 32.03 30.74
C ILE A 859 20.29 31.93 31.17
N PHE A 860 21.19 31.45 30.30
CA PHE A 860 22.62 31.35 30.61
C PHE A 860 23.24 32.73 30.85
N VAL A 861 22.96 33.72 29.99
CA VAL A 861 23.41 35.11 30.18
C VAL A 861 22.90 35.70 31.50
N LEU A 862 21.63 35.45 31.86
CA LEU A 862 21.07 35.87 33.15
C LEU A 862 21.80 35.22 34.34
N ILE A 863 22.10 33.92 34.29
CA ILE A 863 22.83 33.21 35.36
C ILE A 863 24.25 33.76 35.53
N VAL A 864 24.98 33.97 34.43
CA VAL A 864 26.34 34.54 34.46
C VAL A 864 26.32 35.97 35.01
N PHE A 865 25.37 36.80 34.57
CA PHE A 865 25.20 38.16 35.07
C PHE A 865 24.87 38.18 36.57
N ALA A 866 23.89 37.39 37.02
CA ALA A 866 23.50 37.29 38.43
C ALA A 866 24.66 36.81 39.32
N ALA A 867 25.40 35.79 38.89
CA ALA A 867 26.58 35.29 39.61
C ALA A 867 27.67 36.39 39.75
N ASN A 868 27.89 37.18 38.70
CA ASN A 868 28.87 38.26 38.73
C ASN A 868 28.42 39.43 39.63
N VAL A 869 27.13 39.80 39.60
CA VAL A 869 26.53 40.80 40.49
C VAL A 869 26.60 40.38 41.97
N ILE A 870 26.30 39.11 42.27
CA ILE A 870 26.44 38.55 43.64
C ILE A 870 27.90 38.61 44.09
N ARG A 871 28.85 38.15 43.26
CA ARG A 871 30.29 38.23 43.53
C ARG A 871 30.78 39.66 43.74
N GLN A 872 30.25 40.63 42.99
CA GLN A 872 30.60 42.05 43.13
C GLN A 872 30.02 42.65 44.43
N ARG A 873 28.79 42.28 44.81
CA ARG A 873 28.22 42.60 46.14
C ARG A 873 29.03 41.99 47.28
N GLU A 874 29.43 40.72 47.18
CA GLU A 874 30.29 40.11 48.19
C GLU A 874 31.65 40.81 48.30
N LYS A 875 32.27 41.18 47.17
CA LYS A 875 33.55 41.90 47.18
C LYS A 875 33.40 43.27 47.86
N ASN A 876 32.36 44.03 47.54
CA ASN A 876 32.09 45.33 48.17
C ASN A 876 31.73 45.20 49.66
N ASN A 877 30.98 44.17 50.05
CA ASN A 877 30.68 43.92 51.46
C ASN A 877 31.94 43.50 52.24
N ARG A 878 32.88 42.79 51.62
CA ARG A 878 34.19 42.45 52.22
C ARG A 878 35.17 43.63 52.27
N SER A 879 35.03 44.65 51.42
CA SER A 879 35.81 45.90 51.52
C SER A 879 35.19 46.93 52.46
N ASN A 880 33.96 46.70 52.92
CA ASN A 880 33.21 47.61 53.81
C ASN A 880 33.07 47.03 55.23
N LEU A 881 33.82 45.98 55.56
CA LEU A 881 34.09 45.54 56.93
C LEU A 881 35.37 46.27 57.42
N PRO A 882 35.34 46.86 58.64
CA PRO A 882 36.51 47.52 59.24
C PRO A 882 37.56 46.51 59.75
#